data_AF-A0A6B9V668-F1
#
_entry.id   AF-A0A6B9V668-F1
#
_cell.length_a   1.000
_cell.length_b   1.000
_cell.length_c   1.000
_cell.angle_alpha   90.00
_cell.angle_beta   90.00
_cell.angle_gamma   90.00
#
_symmetry.space_group_name_H-M   'P 1'
#
loop_
_entity.id
_entity.type
_entity.pdbx_description
1 polymer ?
#
loop_
_entity_poly.entity_id
_entity_poly.type
_entity_poly.pdbx_seq_one_letter_code
_entity_poly.pdbx_strand_id
1 'polypeptide(L)'
;MDIKTFAFAAATPPLSVIAAAKLAGISPSVDTSLPPDSSPTFLFSNGLKLHGASVLLRYVGRVANIPNFYGQDAFEATQIDEWLEYVPIFLSGPTFENGCKYMDQFLEKRTLFVGHSLSIADVAIWSSLAGTGKRWESLRKSKKYPNLARWFNSITEEYGSAINEVTTKYTGKKSADPSVAMPAVADQVKTVNGDLSAKGGSKSSADIDLPDAEVGKVCLRFAPEPSGYLHIGHSKAALLNKYFAERYQGKVILRFDDTNPAKESNEFVDNVLKDVDTLGVNYERVTYTSDYFPELLKTAEKLIRQGKAYVDDTPREQMQKERMDGIESKNRDNTVEDNLKLWKEMIAGSERGLQCCVRGKLDMQDPNKSLRDPVYYRCNPMPHHRIGSKYKVYPTYDFACPYVDAIEGITHALRSSEYHDRNAQYYRIQEDLGVRKVIIYEFSRLNMVYTVLSKRKLLWFVQNGRVDGWDDPRFPTVQGIVRRGLKIEALIQFIVEQGASKNLNLMEWDKLWTINKKIIDPVCPRHTAVIADRRVLLTLTDGPEKPFVRIIPKHKKYAAAGDKATTFTKKIWLDHVDAASISAGEEVTLMDWGNAIVKEIQKDQDGNVTGLIGVLHLEGSVKTTKLKLTWLPFIDELVNLTLVDFDYLITKKKLEEGEDFMDVINPCTKKETLAYGDSNMRNLQRGDILQLERKGYFRCDAPFIRASKPIVLFAIPDGRQQTK
;
A
#
# COMPACT_ATOMS: atom_id res chain seq x y z
N MET A 1 40.16 16.74 8.24
CA MET A 1 39.75 17.30 6.94
C MET A 1 38.59 18.21 7.23
N ASP A 2 38.74 19.51 6.96
CA ASP A 2 37.79 20.47 7.51
C ASP A 2 36.57 20.62 6.61
N ILE A 3 35.39 20.63 7.25
CA ILE A 3 34.12 20.88 6.58
C ILE A 3 34.03 22.36 6.28
N LYS A 4 34.08 22.74 5.00
CA LYS A 4 33.99 24.13 4.57
C LYS A 4 32.55 24.62 4.61
N THR A 5 31.63 23.87 4.01
CA THR A 5 30.23 24.27 3.86
C THR A 5 29.29 23.11 4.16
N PHE A 6 28.21 23.39 4.89
CA PHE A 6 27.10 22.48 5.13
C PHE A 6 25.85 22.99 4.43
N ALA A 7 25.47 22.32 3.34
CA ALA A 7 24.32 22.67 2.52
C ALA A 7 23.10 21.78 2.81
N PHE A 8 21.92 22.35 3.01
CA PHE A 8 20.66 21.61 3.17
C PHE A 8 19.45 22.44 2.73
N ALA A 9 18.28 21.82 2.55
CA ALA A 9 17.07 22.55 2.18
C ALA A 9 16.45 23.23 3.41
N ALA A 10 16.12 24.52 3.32
CA ALA A 10 15.51 25.27 4.43
C ALA A 10 14.18 24.65 4.92
N ALA A 11 13.42 24.02 4.03
CA ALA A 11 12.14 23.39 4.35
C ALA A 11 12.27 22.06 5.13
N THR A 12 13.41 21.39 5.04
CA THR A 12 13.66 20.07 5.66
C THR A 12 15.05 20.03 6.31
N PRO A 13 15.27 20.81 7.39
CA PRO A 13 16.57 20.89 8.04
C PRO A 13 16.97 19.55 8.69
N PRO A 14 18.19 19.04 8.47
CA PRO A 14 18.67 17.78 9.05
C PRO A 14 19.07 17.97 10.52
N LEU A 15 18.07 18.03 11.41
CA LEU A 15 18.24 18.38 12.83
C LEU A 15 19.29 17.53 13.55
N SER A 16 19.34 16.22 13.28
CA SER A 16 20.31 15.32 13.90
C SER A 16 21.76 15.66 13.54
N VAL A 17 22.02 16.02 12.28
CA VAL A 17 23.36 16.41 11.81
C VAL A 17 23.76 17.75 12.39
N ILE A 18 22.82 18.71 12.45
CA ILE A 18 23.07 20.03 13.04
C ILE A 18 23.40 19.88 14.53
N ALA A 19 22.60 19.09 15.28
CA ALA A 19 22.82 18.83 16.70
C ALA A 19 24.17 18.14 16.96
N ALA A 20 24.48 17.07 16.22
CA ALA A 20 25.74 16.35 16.39
C ALA A 20 26.96 17.22 16.04
N ALA A 21 26.89 18.01 14.95
CA ALA A 21 28.00 18.89 14.56
C ALA A 21 28.27 19.93 15.65
N LYS A 22 27.21 20.50 16.24
CA LYS A 22 27.33 21.46 17.33
C LYS A 22 27.91 20.85 18.61
N LEU A 23 27.44 19.65 19.00
CA LEU A 23 28.03 18.91 20.12
C LEU A 23 29.52 18.63 19.90
N ALA A 24 29.89 18.26 18.68
CA ALA A 24 31.27 17.98 18.29
C ALA A 24 32.14 19.24 18.12
N GLY A 25 31.59 20.45 18.30
CA GLY A 25 32.31 21.71 18.09
C GLY A 25 32.61 22.03 16.63
N ILE A 26 31.92 21.41 15.68
CA ILE A 26 32.13 21.55 14.24
C ILE A 26 31.18 22.63 13.69
N SER A 27 31.75 23.76 13.23
CA SER A 27 30.98 24.93 12.79
C SER A 27 31.26 25.31 11.32
N PRO A 28 30.72 24.57 10.33
CA PRO A 28 30.89 24.90 8.92
C PRO A 28 30.01 26.09 8.50
N SER A 29 30.32 26.73 7.37
CA SER A 29 29.43 27.75 6.79
C SER A 29 28.12 27.08 6.35
N VAL A 30 26.96 27.56 6.80
CA VAL A 30 25.66 26.96 6.47
C VAL A 30 25.09 27.57 5.18
N ASP A 31 24.69 26.72 4.25
CA ASP A 31 23.96 27.07 3.03
C ASP A 31 22.58 26.40 3.04
N THR A 32 21.51 27.19 3.06
CA THR A 32 20.14 26.67 3.08
C THR A 32 19.44 26.71 1.72
N SER A 33 20.17 26.97 0.63
CA SER A 33 19.60 27.22 -0.69
C SER A 33 19.28 25.96 -1.50
N LEU A 34 19.45 24.76 -0.93
CA LEU A 34 19.12 23.54 -1.67
C LEU A 34 17.60 23.46 -1.94
N PRO A 35 17.17 22.98 -3.12
CA PRO A 35 15.77 22.74 -3.42
C PRO A 35 15.10 21.81 -2.38
N PRO A 36 13.77 21.94 -2.17
CA PRO A 36 13.00 20.95 -1.42
C PRO A 36 13.32 19.53 -1.91
N ASP A 37 13.40 18.56 -0.98
CA ASP A 37 13.74 17.15 -1.23
C ASP A 37 15.22 16.85 -1.58
N SER A 38 16.10 17.84 -1.57
CA SER A 38 17.55 17.61 -1.74
C SER A 38 18.19 17.00 -0.50
N SER A 39 19.12 16.04 -0.71
CA SER A 39 19.90 15.46 0.39
C SER A 39 20.89 16.46 0.98
N PRO A 40 21.00 16.54 2.33
CA PRO A 40 21.97 17.43 2.97
C PRO A 40 23.41 17.02 2.61
N THR A 41 24.30 18.00 2.48
CA THR A 41 25.63 17.83 1.89
C THR A 41 26.71 18.55 2.70
N PHE A 42 27.82 17.86 3.01
CA PHE A 42 29.06 18.50 3.43
C PHE A 42 29.99 18.70 2.24
N LEU A 43 30.51 19.91 2.08
CA LEU A 43 31.60 20.26 1.16
C LEU A 43 32.87 20.50 1.95
N PHE A 44 33.94 19.79 1.61
CA PHE A 44 35.24 19.91 2.25
C PHE A 44 36.13 20.95 1.57
N SER A 45 37.14 21.45 2.29
CA SER A 45 38.06 22.48 1.77
C SER A 45 38.81 22.07 0.49
N ASN A 46 38.96 20.77 0.23
CA ASN A 46 39.59 20.22 -0.97
C ASN A 46 38.62 19.93 -2.13
N GLY A 47 37.34 20.30 -1.99
CA GLY A 47 36.30 20.10 -3.02
C GLY A 47 35.56 18.76 -2.97
N LEU A 48 35.94 17.82 -2.08
CA LEU A 48 35.19 16.58 -1.87
C LEU A 48 33.82 16.86 -1.24
N LYS A 49 32.87 15.94 -1.44
CA LYS A 49 31.51 16.05 -0.92
C LYS A 49 31.05 14.73 -0.27
N LEU A 50 30.25 14.85 0.79
CA LEU A 50 29.45 13.76 1.35
C LEU A 50 27.97 14.17 1.32
N HIS A 51 27.07 13.20 1.10
CA HIS A 51 25.64 13.43 0.92
C HIS A 51 24.81 12.49 1.80
N GLY A 52 23.70 12.99 2.34
CA GLY A 52 22.70 12.21 3.08
C GLY A 52 22.88 12.26 4.60
N ALA A 53 21.79 12.45 5.34
CA ALA A 53 21.83 12.77 6.77
C ALA A 53 22.62 11.73 7.61
N SER A 54 22.37 10.42 7.41
CA SER A 54 23.07 9.37 8.15
C SER A 54 24.57 9.31 7.81
N VAL A 55 24.95 9.58 6.56
CA VAL A 55 26.36 9.61 6.13
C VAL A 55 27.08 10.78 6.79
N LEU A 56 26.44 11.97 6.79
CA LEU A 56 27.00 13.14 7.45
C LEU A 56 27.12 12.93 8.96
N LEU A 57 26.12 12.29 9.58
CA LEU A 57 26.13 12.00 11.01
C LEU A 57 27.24 11.03 11.41
N ARG A 58 27.47 9.97 10.62
CA ARG A 58 28.61 9.05 10.79
C ARG A 58 29.94 9.78 10.65
N TYR A 59 30.05 10.68 9.68
CA TYR A 59 31.25 11.49 9.52
C TYR A 59 31.51 12.34 10.77
N VAL A 60 30.51 13.08 11.25
CA VAL A 60 30.58 13.86 12.49
C VAL A 60 30.96 12.98 13.68
N GLY A 61 30.31 11.83 13.84
CA GLY A 61 30.60 10.86 14.91
C GLY A 61 32.07 10.43 14.95
N ARG A 62 32.68 10.19 13.79
CA ARG A 62 34.06 9.70 13.65
C ARG A 62 35.12 10.78 13.85
N VAL A 63 34.79 12.05 13.59
CA VAL A 63 35.74 13.17 13.70
C VAL A 63 35.53 14.02 14.95
N ALA A 64 34.48 13.77 15.71
CA ALA A 64 34.20 14.49 16.95
C ALA A 64 35.25 14.19 18.02
N ASN A 65 35.58 15.21 18.82
CA ASN A 65 36.41 15.06 20.02
C ASN A 65 35.61 14.57 21.25
N ILE A 66 34.46 13.92 21.01
CA ILE A 66 33.62 13.34 22.06
C ILE A 66 33.99 11.85 22.16
N PRO A 67 34.41 11.36 23.34
CA PRO A 67 34.75 9.95 23.52
C PRO A 67 33.60 9.03 23.10
N ASN A 68 33.90 7.99 22.31
CA ASN A 68 32.97 6.93 21.90
C ASN A 68 31.71 7.42 21.16
N PHE A 69 31.72 8.63 20.57
CA PHE A 69 30.54 9.19 19.90
C PHE A 69 30.10 8.37 18.67
N TYR A 70 31.02 7.59 18.11
CA TYR A 70 30.78 6.57 17.09
C TYR A 70 31.14 5.14 17.55
N GLY A 71 30.99 4.86 18.84
CA GLY A 71 31.27 3.56 19.46
C GLY A 71 32.74 3.36 19.83
N GLN A 72 32.99 2.52 20.82
CA GLN A 72 34.36 2.20 21.27
C GLN A 72 35.01 1.05 20.49
N ASP A 73 34.20 0.21 19.86
CA ASP A 73 34.63 -0.94 19.08
C ASP A 73 33.72 -1.16 17.86
N ALA A 74 34.06 -2.18 17.05
CA ALA A 74 33.29 -2.51 15.85
C ALA A 74 31.85 -2.93 16.15
N PHE A 75 31.58 -3.51 17.32
CA PHE A 75 30.24 -3.95 17.71
C PHE A 75 29.36 -2.74 18.01
N GLU A 76 29.83 -1.82 18.86
CA GLU A 76 29.10 -0.59 19.16
C GLU A 76 28.92 0.31 17.93
N ALA A 77 29.96 0.45 17.09
CA ALA A 77 29.84 1.21 15.84
C ALA A 77 28.76 0.62 14.92
N THR A 78 28.64 -0.71 14.87
CA THR A 78 27.60 -1.40 14.09
C THR A 78 26.21 -1.21 14.72
N GLN A 79 26.09 -1.25 16.05
CA GLN A 79 24.82 -0.95 16.72
C GLN A 79 24.37 0.49 16.49
N ILE A 80 25.30 1.44 16.45
CA ILE A 80 25.00 2.82 16.07
C ILE A 80 24.44 2.86 14.65
N ASP A 81 25.09 2.18 13.70
CA ASP A 81 24.63 2.14 12.32
C ASP A 81 23.22 1.53 12.18
N GLU A 82 22.91 0.47 12.95
CA GLU A 82 21.58 -0.13 13.05
C GLU A 82 20.53 0.92 13.50
N TRP A 83 20.78 1.65 14.58
CA TRP A 83 19.86 2.68 15.06
C TRP A 83 19.65 3.81 14.05
N LEU A 84 20.71 4.22 13.34
CA LEU A 84 20.60 5.26 12.30
C LEU A 84 19.76 4.81 11.09
N GLU A 85 19.68 3.51 10.83
CA GLU A 85 18.80 2.94 9.80
C GLU A 85 17.35 2.80 10.30
N TYR A 86 17.14 2.50 11.58
CA TYR A 86 15.81 2.34 12.19
C TYR A 86 15.08 3.67 12.42
N VAL A 87 15.80 4.73 12.79
CA VAL A 87 15.21 6.04 13.12
C VAL A 87 14.28 6.59 12.03
N PRO A 88 14.67 6.63 10.73
CA PRO A 88 13.76 7.07 9.67
C PRO A 88 12.51 6.19 9.50
N ILE A 89 12.61 4.90 9.84
CA ILE A 89 11.57 3.88 9.62
C ILE A 89 10.47 3.96 10.70
N PHE A 90 10.85 4.18 11.97
CA PHE A 90 9.90 4.08 13.09
C PHE A 90 9.47 5.42 13.70
N LEU A 91 10.12 6.54 13.36
CA LEU A 91 9.77 7.88 13.88
C LEU A 91 9.09 8.79 12.85
N SER A 92 8.65 8.22 11.73
CA SER A 92 7.84 8.90 10.71
C SER A 92 6.44 8.26 10.59
N GLY A 93 5.41 9.07 10.31
CA GLY A 93 4.08 8.56 9.97
C GLY A 93 3.34 7.79 11.09
N PRO A 94 2.57 6.73 10.74
CA PRO A 94 1.69 6.00 11.67
C PRO A 94 2.43 5.03 12.61
N THR A 95 3.69 4.69 12.33
CA THR A 95 4.51 3.78 13.14
C THR A 95 5.14 4.44 14.37
N PHE A 96 5.03 5.76 14.49
CA PHE A 96 5.65 6.56 15.56
C PHE A 96 5.40 6.03 16.99
N GLU A 97 4.17 5.65 17.32
CA GLU A 97 3.87 5.13 18.67
C GLU A 97 4.41 3.71 18.90
N ASN A 98 4.51 2.90 17.84
CA ASN A 98 5.16 1.59 17.90
C ASN A 98 6.68 1.75 18.06
N GLY A 99 7.28 2.73 17.37
CA GLY A 99 8.67 3.13 17.58
C GLY A 99 8.93 3.60 19.01
N CYS A 100 8.07 4.48 19.54
CA CYS A 100 8.14 4.92 20.94
C CYS A 100 8.05 3.73 21.91
N LYS A 101 7.12 2.80 21.68
CA LYS A 101 6.96 1.59 22.51
C LYS A 101 8.20 0.70 22.47
N TYR A 102 8.75 0.44 21.28
CA TYR A 102 9.94 -0.38 21.10
C TYR A 102 11.15 0.22 21.82
N MET A 103 11.38 1.52 21.64
CA MET A 103 12.48 2.23 22.31
C MET A 103 12.29 2.30 23.83
N ASP A 104 11.07 2.49 24.31
CA ASP A 104 10.76 2.49 25.75
C ASP A 104 11.08 1.13 26.40
N GLN A 105 10.73 0.03 25.72
CA GLN A 105 11.11 -1.32 26.14
C GLN A 105 12.62 -1.55 26.07
N PHE A 106 13.26 -1.07 25.01
CA PHE A 106 14.72 -1.19 24.85
C PHE A 106 15.49 -0.47 25.98
N LEU A 107 14.97 0.67 26.44
CA LEU A 107 15.52 1.51 27.50
C LEU A 107 15.14 1.07 28.92
N GLU A 108 14.35 0.02 29.09
CA GLU A 108 13.93 -0.48 30.41
C GLU A 108 15.13 -0.83 31.31
N LYS A 109 16.20 -1.38 30.71
CA LYS A 109 17.42 -1.80 31.42
C LYS A 109 18.67 -1.06 30.96
N ARG A 110 18.52 0.06 30.23
CA ARG A 110 19.63 0.78 29.59
C ARG A 110 19.53 2.27 29.85
N THR A 111 20.67 2.92 29.97
CA THR A 111 20.74 4.39 30.13
C THR A 111 20.82 5.09 28.79
N LEU A 112 21.41 4.46 27.77
CA LEU A 112 21.60 4.99 26.42
C LEU A 112 21.34 3.88 25.39
N PHE A 113 21.25 4.25 24.11
CA PHE A 113 20.94 3.29 23.04
C PHE A 113 22.12 2.38 22.66
N VAL A 114 23.35 2.86 22.80
CA VAL A 114 24.57 2.09 22.54
C VAL A 114 25.60 2.37 23.64
N GLY A 115 26.22 1.30 24.16
CA GLY A 115 27.27 1.40 25.17
C GLY A 115 26.83 2.12 26.46
N HIS A 116 27.76 2.89 27.04
CA HIS A 116 27.58 3.63 28.30
C HIS A 116 27.88 5.13 28.19
N SER A 117 28.05 5.65 26.97
CA SER A 117 28.40 7.05 26.67
C SER A 117 27.54 7.59 25.53
N LEU A 118 27.31 8.90 25.51
CA LEU A 118 26.50 9.54 24.46
C LEU A 118 27.03 9.18 23.07
N SER A 119 26.15 8.70 22.19
CA SER A 119 26.48 8.35 20.82
C SER A 119 25.67 9.17 19.80
N ILE A 120 26.08 9.14 18.54
CA ILE A 120 25.26 9.74 17.47
C ILE A 120 23.90 9.04 17.29
N ALA A 121 23.73 7.79 17.76
CA ALA A 121 22.42 7.13 17.77
C ALA A 121 21.45 7.85 18.72
N ASP A 122 21.91 8.20 19.92
CA ASP A 122 21.13 8.97 20.89
C ASP A 122 20.75 10.34 20.32
N VAL A 123 21.70 11.02 19.68
CA VAL A 123 21.45 12.33 19.05
C VAL A 123 20.43 12.22 17.91
N ALA A 124 20.50 11.18 17.08
CA ALA A 124 19.55 10.95 15.99
C ALA A 124 18.13 10.71 16.50
N ILE A 125 17.97 9.85 17.51
CA ILE A 125 16.68 9.52 18.11
C ILE A 125 16.10 10.76 18.81
N TRP A 126 16.93 11.48 19.57
CA TRP A 126 16.50 12.65 20.33
C TRP A 126 16.00 13.74 19.37
N SER A 127 16.79 14.02 18.32
CA SER A 127 16.46 15.05 17.33
C SER A 127 15.20 14.70 16.55
N SER A 128 14.97 13.42 16.26
CA SER A 128 13.77 12.97 15.57
C SER A 128 12.52 13.13 16.44
N LEU A 129 12.59 12.74 17.72
CA LEU A 129 11.49 12.93 18.67
C LEU A 129 11.19 14.43 18.87
N ALA A 130 12.21 15.24 19.09
CA ALA A 130 12.08 16.69 19.21
C ALA A 130 11.48 17.33 17.95
N GLY A 131 11.87 16.85 16.76
CA GLY A 131 11.35 17.30 15.47
C GLY A 131 9.84 17.04 15.27
N THR A 132 9.26 16.06 15.98
CA THR A 132 7.80 15.81 15.93
C THR A 132 6.97 16.79 16.76
N GLY A 133 7.62 17.67 17.53
CA GLY A 133 6.99 18.77 18.26
C GLY A 133 5.91 18.33 19.25
N LYS A 134 4.70 18.86 19.11
CA LYS A 134 3.58 18.63 20.05
C LYS A 134 3.21 17.15 20.22
N ARG A 135 3.45 16.32 19.20
CA ARG A 135 3.14 14.88 19.23
C ARG A 135 3.97 14.17 20.28
N TRP A 136 5.30 14.32 20.23
CA TRP A 136 6.18 13.78 21.26
C TRP A 136 5.92 14.44 22.60
N GLU A 137 5.70 15.75 22.65
CA GLU A 137 5.50 16.46 23.92
C GLU A 137 4.28 15.95 24.71
N SER A 138 3.19 15.63 24.01
CA SER A 138 2.01 15.00 24.61
C SER A 138 2.32 13.62 25.15
N LEU A 139 3.06 12.79 24.41
CA LEU A 139 3.42 11.43 24.83
C LEU A 139 4.45 11.42 25.95
N ARG A 140 5.42 12.32 25.93
CA ARG A 140 6.45 12.53 26.96
C ARG A 140 5.82 12.89 28.30
N LYS A 141 4.75 13.70 28.27
CA LYS A 141 3.97 14.08 29.46
C LYS A 141 2.97 13.00 29.88
N SER A 142 2.55 12.14 28.96
CA SER A 142 1.76 10.96 29.27
C SER A 142 2.67 9.93 29.95
N LYS A 143 2.23 9.28 31.03
CA LYS A 143 3.01 8.21 31.69
C LYS A 143 3.14 6.93 30.84
N LYS A 144 2.90 7.01 29.52
CA LYS A 144 2.81 5.88 28.58
C LYS A 144 4.17 5.26 28.24
N TYR A 145 5.23 6.08 28.18
CA TYR A 145 6.60 5.65 27.85
C TYR A 145 7.61 6.21 28.88
N PRO A 146 7.60 5.70 30.12
CA PRO A 146 8.36 6.28 31.21
C PRO A 146 9.89 6.20 31.01
N ASN A 147 10.39 5.12 30.38
CA ASN A 147 11.83 4.93 30.16
C ASN A 147 12.34 5.83 29.04
N LEU A 148 11.56 5.96 27.96
CA LEU A 148 11.88 6.85 26.86
C LEU A 148 11.79 8.32 27.29
N ALA A 149 10.77 8.68 28.08
CA ALA A 149 10.65 10.04 28.63
C ALA A 149 11.81 10.36 29.59
N ARG A 150 12.21 9.42 30.46
CA ARG A 150 13.39 9.54 31.34
C ARG A 150 14.66 9.81 30.51
N TRP A 151 14.94 8.95 29.53
CA TRP A 151 16.12 9.10 28.67
C TRP A 151 16.10 10.45 27.93
N PHE A 152 14.98 10.81 27.30
CA PHE A 152 14.87 12.06 26.54
C PHE A 152 15.12 13.28 27.45
N ASN A 153 14.57 13.28 28.66
CA ASN A 153 14.78 14.35 29.62
C ASN A 153 16.24 14.41 30.10
N SER A 154 16.87 13.26 30.38
CA SER A 154 18.29 13.19 30.76
C SER A 154 19.19 13.81 29.69
N ILE A 155 18.99 13.44 28.41
CA ILE A 155 19.76 14.03 27.29
C ILE A 155 19.49 15.53 27.16
N THR A 156 18.24 15.96 27.36
CA THR A 156 17.85 17.38 27.29
C THR A 156 18.47 18.20 28.42
N GLU A 157 18.61 17.63 29.62
CA GLU A 157 19.17 18.32 30.78
C GLU A 157 20.69 18.42 30.68
N GLU A 158 21.36 17.32 30.32
CA GLU A 158 22.82 17.23 30.27
C GLU A 158 23.42 17.93 29.04
N TYR A 159 22.73 17.89 27.89
CA TYR A 159 23.23 18.42 26.61
C TYR A 159 22.36 19.56 26.04
N GLY A 160 21.40 20.07 26.83
CA GLY A 160 20.37 21.02 26.38
C GLY A 160 20.89 22.35 25.87
N SER A 161 22.00 22.88 26.39
CA SER A 161 22.57 24.15 25.93
C SER A 161 23.07 24.07 24.48
N ALA A 162 23.62 22.93 24.07
CA ALA A 162 24.05 22.68 22.71
C ALA A 162 22.87 22.34 21.79
N ILE A 163 21.96 21.46 22.24
CA ILE A 163 20.95 20.85 21.38
C ILE A 163 19.65 21.69 21.28
N ASN A 164 19.19 22.37 22.34
CA ASN A 164 17.91 23.10 22.31
C ASN A 164 17.91 24.33 21.39
N GLU A 165 19.06 25.01 21.22
CA GLU A 165 19.17 26.17 20.31
C GLU A 165 18.85 25.79 18.86
N VAL A 166 19.15 24.54 18.46
CA VAL A 166 18.86 23.98 17.14
C VAL A 166 17.36 23.74 16.98
N THR A 167 16.73 23.13 17.99
CA THR A 167 15.29 22.87 17.99
C THR A 167 14.51 24.19 17.98
N THR A 168 14.84 25.17 18.80
CA THR A 168 14.14 26.48 18.81
C THR A 168 14.29 27.23 17.48
N LYS A 169 15.45 27.17 16.83
CA LYS A 169 15.72 27.86 15.55
C LYS A 169 14.99 27.25 14.36
N TYR A 170 14.78 25.93 14.34
CA TYR A 170 14.27 25.20 13.18
C TYR A 170 12.90 24.52 13.38
N THR A 171 12.40 24.40 14.61
CA THR A 171 11.06 23.84 14.91
C THR A 171 10.07 24.87 15.47
N GLY A 172 10.56 26.05 15.89
CA GLY A 172 9.76 27.12 16.49
C GLY A 172 9.33 28.22 15.52
N LYS A 173 8.35 27.95 14.63
CA LYS A 173 7.42 28.94 14.04
C LYS A 173 6.39 28.26 13.11
N LYS A 174 5.33 27.70 13.71
CA LYS A 174 4.01 27.54 13.08
C LYS A 174 2.96 28.09 14.04
N SER A 175 2.93 29.42 14.16
CA SER A 175 1.84 30.19 14.74
C SER A 175 1.49 31.27 13.72
N ALA A 176 0.24 31.28 13.29
CA ALA A 176 -0.30 32.17 12.27
C ALA A 176 -0.15 33.64 12.65
N ASP A 177 0.18 34.47 11.65
CA ASP A 177 -0.34 35.84 11.56
C ASP A 177 -0.64 36.16 10.07
N PRO A 178 -1.81 36.70 9.72
CA PRO A 178 -2.28 36.85 8.35
C PRO A 178 -1.94 38.23 7.80
N SER A 179 -0.72 38.44 7.28
CA SER A 179 -0.39 39.70 6.60
C SER A 179 0.91 39.66 5.79
N VAL A 180 1.14 38.63 4.96
CA VAL A 180 2.04 38.77 3.80
C VAL A 180 1.44 38.00 2.63
N ALA A 181 0.65 38.69 1.83
CA ALA A 181 0.27 38.22 0.50
C ALA A 181 1.51 38.29 -0.41
N MET A 182 1.84 37.18 -1.07
CA MET A 182 2.70 37.19 -2.25
C MET A 182 1.96 36.60 -3.45
N PRO A 183 2.28 37.08 -4.67
CA PRO A 183 1.37 37.09 -5.80
C PRO A 183 1.31 35.74 -6.49
N ALA A 184 0.14 35.41 -7.03
CA ALA A 184 -0.02 34.33 -7.99
C ALA A 184 0.81 34.65 -9.25
N VAL A 185 1.84 33.85 -9.50
CA VAL A 185 2.53 33.81 -10.80
C VAL A 185 1.90 32.70 -11.61
N ALA A 186 1.06 33.13 -12.55
CA ALA A 186 0.61 32.35 -13.68
C ALA A 186 1.76 32.11 -14.68
N ASP A 187 1.50 31.17 -15.59
CA ASP A 187 2.23 30.85 -16.83
C ASP A 187 3.50 29.98 -16.69
N GLN A 188 3.74 28.93 -17.48
CA GLN A 188 3.31 28.67 -18.86
C GLN A 188 3.49 27.17 -19.20
N VAL A 189 2.39 26.45 -19.47
CA VAL A 189 2.44 25.19 -20.24
C VAL A 189 1.87 25.51 -21.61
N LYS A 190 2.73 25.50 -22.63
CA LYS A 190 2.37 25.71 -24.03
C LYS A 190 1.44 24.58 -24.50
N THR A 191 0.16 24.89 -24.64
CA THR A 191 -0.80 24.17 -25.45
C THR A 191 -0.50 24.38 -26.94
N VAL A 192 -0.29 23.29 -27.66
CA VAL A 192 -0.30 23.28 -29.13
C VAL A 192 -1.78 23.18 -29.56
N ASN A 193 -2.36 24.31 -29.95
CA ASN A 193 -3.67 24.34 -30.61
C ASN A 193 -3.46 24.05 -32.10
N GLY A 194 -3.90 22.87 -32.54
CA GLY A 194 -4.24 22.62 -33.93
C GLY A 194 -5.74 22.82 -34.11
N ASP A 195 -6.11 23.77 -34.97
CA ASP A 195 -7.48 24.01 -35.43
C ASP A 195 -8.10 22.74 -36.04
N LEU A 196 -9.22 22.29 -35.48
CA LEU A 196 -10.22 21.52 -36.22
C LEU A 196 -11.61 22.03 -35.84
N SER A 197 -12.13 22.86 -36.73
CA SER A 197 -13.53 23.24 -36.85
C SER A 197 -14.44 22.01 -36.93
N ALA A 198 -15.53 22.06 -36.15
CA ALA A 198 -16.84 21.46 -36.36
C ALA A 198 -16.95 20.23 -37.31
N LYS A 199 -17.13 19.04 -36.71
CA LYS A 199 -18.17 18.04 -37.04
C LYS A 199 -18.14 16.90 -36.00
N GLY A 200 -19.31 16.34 -35.72
CA GLY A 200 -19.65 15.66 -34.47
C GLY A 200 -18.85 14.41 -34.08
N GLY A 201 -18.89 14.09 -32.78
CA GLY A 201 -18.36 12.84 -32.23
C GLY A 201 -18.23 12.82 -30.70
N SER A 202 -19.27 12.31 -30.02
CA SER A 202 -19.30 11.71 -28.67
C SER A 202 -18.68 12.43 -27.46
N LYS A 203 -19.52 13.09 -26.65
CA LYS A 203 -19.31 13.21 -25.20
C LYS A 203 -19.46 11.81 -24.58
N SER A 204 -18.40 11.24 -24.03
CA SER A 204 -18.50 9.99 -23.26
C SER A 204 -17.55 9.95 -22.06
N SER A 205 -17.96 10.63 -20.98
CA SER A 205 -17.87 10.11 -19.62
C SER A 205 -19.14 10.56 -18.91
N ALA A 206 -20.02 9.62 -18.57
CA ALA A 206 -21.24 9.93 -17.81
C ALA A 206 -20.81 10.51 -16.45
N ASP A 207 -21.21 11.74 -16.15
CA ASP A 207 -20.96 12.36 -14.85
C ASP A 207 -21.57 11.48 -13.75
N ILE A 208 -20.71 10.95 -12.88
CA ILE A 208 -21.07 10.18 -11.70
C ILE A 208 -21.32 11.19 -10.57
N ASP A 209 -22.58 11.52 -10.32
CA ASP A 209 -22.97 12.45 -9.25
C ASP A 209 -23.81 11.77 -8.17
N LEU A 210 -23.69 12.28 -6.93
CA LEU A 210 -24.54 11.87 -5.83
C LEU A 210 -25.87 12.64 -5.89
N PRO A 211 -27.02 11.97 -5.71
CA PRO A 211 -28.32 12.64 -5.66
C PRO A 211 -28.38 13.59 -4.46
N ASP A 212 -28.93 14.79 -4.63
CA ASP A 212 -29.13 15.79 -3.56
C ASP A 212 -27.84 16.17 -2.80
N ALA A 213 -26.67 16.00 -3.42
CA ALA A 213 -25.40 16.32 -2.80
C ALA A 213 -25.07 17.82 -2.85
N GLU A 214 -24.84 18.40 -1.67
CA GLU A 214 -24.35 19.77 -1.51
C GLU A 214 -22.86 19.77 -1.13
N VAL A 215 -22.09 20.62 -1.81
CA VAL A 215 -20.65 20.78 -1.53
C VAL A 215 -20.44 21.21 -0.06
N GLY A 216 -19.50 20.56 0.62
CA GLY A 216 -19.16 20.78 2.02
C GLY A 216 -20.08 20.07 3.02
N LYS A 217 -21.23 19.51 2.59
CA LYS A 217 -22.21 18.85 3.48
C LYS A 217 -22.26 17.34 3.34
N VAL A 218 -21.63 16.78 2.32
CA VAL A 218 -21.61 15.33 2.08
C VAL A 218 -20.84 14.61 3.19
N CYS A 219 -21.50 13.64 3.85
CA CYS A 219 -20.88 12.74 4.80
C CYS A 219 -21.07 11.29 4.34
N LEU A 220 -19.96 10.59 4.17
CA LEU A 220 -19.86 9.25 3.62
C LEU A 220 -19.23 8.31 4.64
N ARG A 221 -19.30 7.00 4.39
CA ARG A 221 -18.56 6.02 5.17
C ARG A 221 -18.10 4.83 4.35
N PHE A 222 -16.87 4.41 4.61
CA PHE A 222 -16.40 3.08 4.27
C PHE A 222 -16.57 2.21 5.52
N ALA A 223 -17.44 1.21 5.43
CA ALA A 223 -17.85 0.41 6.59
C ALA A 223 -17.50 -1.09 6.44
N PRO A 224 -16.22 -1.48 6.46
CA PRO A 224 -15.83 -2.88 6.38
C PRO A 224 -16.08 -3.64 7.70
N GLU A 225 -16.44 -4.92 7.58
CA GLU A 225 -16.33 -5.86 8.71
C GLU A 225 -14.86 -6.22 8.94
N PRO A 226 -14.34 -6.18 10.18
CA PRO A 226 -12.96 -6.58 10.49
C PRO A 226 -12.83 -8.11 10.54
N SER A 227 -13.19 -8.80 9.46
CA SER A 227 -13.24 -10.26 9.36
C SER A 227 -12.38 -10.85 8.23
N GLY A 228 -11.46 -10.05 7.70
CA GLY A 228 -10.54 -10.45 6.64
C GLY A 228 -9.82 -9.26 6.00
N TYR A 229 -8.88 -9.55 5.13
CA TYR A 229 -8.10 -8.55 4.39
C TYR A 229 -8.95 -7.88 3.30
N LEU A 230 -8.65 -6.61 2.98
CA LEU A 230 -9.31 -5.94 1.88
C LEU A 230 -8.83 -6.53 0.56
N HIS A 231 -9.74 -6.58 -0.40
CA HIS A 231 -9.47 -7.05 -1.75
C HIS A 231 -10.05 -6.07 -2.75
N ILE A 232 -9.73 -6.25 -4.03
CA ILE A 232 -10.10 -5.32 -5.10
C ILE A 232 -11.60 -4.94 -5.11
N GLY A 233 -12.49 -5.88 -4.73
CA GLY A 233 -13.91 -5.59 -4.50
C GLY A 233 -14.20 -4.53 -3.43
N HIS A 234 -13.50 -4.58 -2.29
CA HIS A 234 -13.57 -3.57 -1.24
C HIS A 234 -12.93 -2.26 -1.66
N SER A 235 -11.85 -2.31 -2.47
CA SER A 235 -11.18 -1.11 -2.99
C SER A 235 -12.14 -0.24 -3.81
N LYS A 236 -13.09 -0.82 -4.56
CA LYS A 236 -14.13 -0.05 -5.24
C LYS A 236 -14.98 0.77 -4.27
N ALA A 237 -15.45 0.16 -3.19
CA ALA A 237 -16.24 0.86 -2.18
C ALA A 237 -15.42 1.98 -1.51
N ALA A 238 -14.19 1.68 -1.08
CA ALA A 238 -13.32 2.63 -0.41
C ALA A 238 -12.96 3.83 -1.32
N LEU A 239 -12.58 3.56 -2.57
CA LEU A 239 -12.18 4.59 -3.53
C LEU A 239 -13.38 5.40 -4.06
N LEU A 240 -14.58 4.84 -4.15
CA LEU A 240 -15.78 5.63 -4.44
C LEU A 240 -16.12 6.60 -3.30
N ASN A 241 -16.02 6.16 -2.05
CA ASN A 241 -16.19 7.06 -0.91
C ASN A 241 -15.16 8.19 -0.93
N LYS A 242 -13.89 7.89 -1.23
CA LYS A 242 -12.85 8.90 -1.44
C LYS A 242 -13.21 9.88 -2.57
N TYR A 243 -13.52 9.35 -3.75
CA TYR A 243 -13.84 10.15 -4.94
C TYR A 243 -14.96 11.16 -4.68
N PHE A 244 -16.07 10.73 -4.07
CA PHE A 244 -17.16 11.64 -3.78
C PHE A 244 -16.86 12.62 -2.64
N ALA A 245 -16.11 12.21 -1.63
CA ALA A 245 -15.67 13.14 -0.60
C ALA A 245 -14.78 14.25 -1.19
N GLU A 246 -13.86 13.91 -2.09
CA GLU A 246 -13.03 14.90 -2.78
C GLU A 246 -13.86 15.80 -3.71
N ARG A 247 -14.75 15.21 -4.52
CA ARG A 247 -15.62 15.95 -5.46
C ARG A 247 -16.54 16.95 -4.76
N TYR A 248 -17.13 16.56 -3.63
CA TYR A 248 -18.08 17.39 -2.90
C TYR A 248 -17.48 18.07 -1.67
N GLN A 249 -16.15 18.08 -1.49
CA GLN A 249 -15.48 18.61 -0.29
C GLN A 249 -16.13 18.07 1.01
N GLY A 250 -16.55 16.80 0.96
CA GLY A 250 -17.21 16.10 2.03
C GLY A 250 -16.24 15.37 2.95
N LYS A 251 -16.80 14.53 3.82
CA LYS A 251 -16.06 13.77 4.82
C LYS A 251 -16.34 12.29 4.67
N VAL A 252 -15.33 11.46 4.96
CA VAL A 252 -15.46 10.00 5.05
C VAL A 252 -15.26 9.58 6.49
N ILE A 253 -16.15 8.73 7.00
CA ILE A 253 -15.95 8.00 8.26
C ILE A 253 -15.45 6.59 7.92
N LEU A 254 -14.41 6.13 8.59
CA LEU A 254 -14.01 4.73 8.54
C LEU A 254 -14.71 4.01 9.71
N ARG A 255 -15.72 3.20 9.41
CA ARG A 255 -16.46 2.47 10.45
C ARG A 255 -16.14 0.99 10.39
N PHE A 256 -15.75 0.40 11.51
CA PHE A 256 -15.72 -1.05 11.63
C PHE A 256 -17.12 -1.55 12.01
N ASP A 257 -17.76 -2.30 11.10
CA ASP A 257 -19.05 -2.95 11.38
C ASP A 257 -18.84 -4.25 12.16
N ASP A 258 -18.40 -4.10 13.41
CA ASP A 258 -17.99 -5.14 14.35
C ASP A 258 -19.18 -5.70 15.17
N THR A 259 -20.06 -6.42 14.49
CA THR A 259 -21.28 -7.00 15.10
C THR A 259 -21.23 -8.52 15.22
N ASN A 260 -20.13 -9.14 14.79
CA ASN A 260 -19.97 -10.59 14.74
C ASN A 260 -18.67 -11.04 15.41
N PRO A 261 -18.68 -11.24 16.75
CA PRO A 261 -17.48 -11.56 17.52
C PRO A 261 -16.80 -12.87 17.11
N ALA A 262 -17.50 -13.77 16.41
CA ALA A 262 -16.95 -15.06 15.99
C ALA A 262 -16.00 -14.98 14.77
N LYS A 263 -16.01 -13.87 14.03
CA LYS A 263 -15.23 -13.72 12.79
C LYS A 263 -14.25 -12.56 12.82
N GLU A 264 -14.28 -11.76 13.89
CA GLU A 264 -13.63 -10.47 13.96
C GLU A 264 -12.39 -10.51 14.86
N SER A 265 -11.35 -9.77 14.49
CA SER A 265 -10.11 -9.72 15.26
C SER A 265 -9.42 -8.36 15.16
N ASN A 266 -8.58 -8.03 16.14
CA ASN A 266 -7.77 -6.81 16.10
C ASN A 266 -6.75 -6.84 14.95
N GLU A 267 -6.25 -8.03 14.58
CA GLU A 267 -5.38 -8.21 13.40
C GLU A 267 -6.05 -7.70 12.11
N PHE A 268 -7.34 -7.99 11.92
CA PHE A 268 -8.06 -7.51 10.74
C PHE A 268 -8.34 -6.01 10.79
N VAL A 269 -8.57 -5.43 11.98
CA VAL A 269 -8.68 -3.97 12.16
C VAL A 269 -7.39 -3.29 11.70
N ASP A 270 -6.24 -3.75 12.19
CA ASP A 270 -4.93 -3.16 11.87
C ASP A 270 -4.62 -3.27 10.38
N ASN A 271 -4.93 -4.41 9.75
CA ASN A 271 -4.73 -4.62 8.33
C ASN A 271 -5.66 -3.77 7.45
N VAL A 272 -6.93 -3.62 7.83
CA VAL A 272 -7.85 -2.74 7.11
C VAL A 272 -7.38 -1.29 7.18
N LEU A 273 -6.89 -0.82 8.33
CA LEU A 273 -6.32 0.52 8.46
C LEU A 273 -5.12 0.73 7.52
N LYS A 274 -4.21 -0.25 7.47
CA LYS A 274 -3.07 -0.26 6.54
C LYS A 274 -3.51 -0.24 5.08
N ASP A 275 -4.52 -1.02 4.71
CA ASP A 275 -5.02 -1.09 3.34
C ASP A 275 -5.75 0.21 2.94
N VAL A 276 -6.50 0.83 3.85
CA VAL A 276 -7.16 2.13 3.66
C VAL A 276 -6.12 3.24 3.45
N ASP A 277 -5.04 3.26 4.25
CA ASP A 277 -3.89 4.15 4.08
C ASP A 277 -3.18 3.91 2.74
N THR A 278 -2.95 2.64 2.38
CA THR A 278 -2.37 2.25 1.09
C THR A 278 -3.22 2.73 -0.09
N LEU A 279 -4.54 2.68 0.01
CA LEU A 279 -5.47 3.21 -1.00
C LEU A 279 -5.53 4.76 -1.00
N GLY A 280 -4.88 5.42 -0.04
CA GLY A 280 -4.87 6.86 0.13
C GLY A 280 -6.26 7.43 0.45
N VAL A 281 -7.09 6.68 1.17
CA VAL A 281 -8.43 7.12 1.56
C VAL A 281 -8.33 7.89 2.87
N ASN A 282 -8.50 9.21 2.78
CA ASN A 282 -8.54 10.08 3.96
C ASN A 282 -9.91 9.96 4.63
N TYR A 283 -9.91 9.78 5.96
CA TYR A 283 -11.12 9.72 6.78
C TYR A 283 -11.00 10.71 7.95
N GLU A 284 -12.13 11.22 8.43
CA GLU A 284 -12.19 12.18 9.55
C GLU A 284 -11.90 11.48 10.89
N ARG A 285 -12.51 10.30 11.09
CA ARG A 285 -12.40 9.53 12.33
C ARG A 285 -12.66 8.05 12.06
N VAL A 286 -12.16 7.23 12.97
CA VAL A 286 -12.47 5.80 13.06
C VAL A 286 -13.57 5.60 14.09
N THR A 287 -14.62 4.87 13.72
CA THR A 287 -15.71 4.49 14.63
C THR A 287 -15.95 2.99 14.59
N TYR A 288 -16.65 2.48 15.59
CA TYR A 288 -17.04 1.08 15.65
C TYR A 288 -18.54 0.99 15.90
N THR A 289 -19.23 0.08 15.20
CA THR A 289 -20.66 -0.13 15.42
C THR A 289 -20.95 -0.56 16.87
N SER A 290 -20.01 -1.26 17.50
CA SER A 290 -20.13 -1.64 18.91
C SER A 290 -19.99 -0.49 19.92
N ASP A 291 -19.54 0.71 19.50
CA ASP A 291 -19.65 1.91 20.34
C ASP A 291 -21.12 2.29 20.62
N TYR A 292 -22.03 1.89 19.72
CA TYR A 292 -23.47 2.20 19.78
C TYR A 292 -24.32 1.06 20.36
N PHE A 293 -23.71 -0.01 20.87
CA PHE A 293 -24.46 -1.13 21.47
C PHE A 293 -25.38 -0.71 22.63
N PRO A 294 -24.99 0.19 23.56
CA PRO A 294 -25.90 0.65 24.61
C PRO A 294 -27.19 1.26 24.05
N GLU A 295 -27.07 2.10 23.02
CA GLU A 295 -28.18 2.79 22.37
C GLU A 295 -29.02 1.84 21.52
N LEU A 296 -28.37 0.92 20.80
CA LEU A 296 -29.06 -0.10 20.00
C LEU A 296 -29.89 -1.04 20.88
N LEU A 297 -29.39 -1.43 22.07
CA LEU A 297 -30.13 -2.26 23.03
C LEU A 297 -31.37 -1.53 23.57
N LYS A 298 -31.20 -0.26 23.98
CA LYS A 298 -32.33 0.58 24.42
C LYS A 298 -33.37 0.72 23.32
N THR A 299 -32.92 0.84 22.07
CA THR A 299 -33.81 1.01 20.93
C THR A 299 -34.54 -0.28 20.58
N ALA A 300 -33.89 -1.45 20.67
CA ALA A 300 -34.56 -2.74 20.54
C ALA A 300 -35.65 -2.93 21.62
N GLU A 301 -35.35 -2.60 22.89
CA GLU A 301 -36.35 -2.67 23.95
C GLU A 301 -37.53 -1.71 23.70
N LYS A 302 -37.26 -0.50 23.21
CA LYS A 302 -38.30 0.47 22.81
C LYS A 302 -39.20 -0.11 21.72
N LEU A 303 -38.62 -0.75 20.68
CA LEU A 303 -39.41 -1.37 19.61
C LEU A 303 -40.28 -2.53 20.12
N ILE A 304 -39.76 -3.35 21.05
CA ILE A 304 -40.55 -4.41 21.69
C ILE A 304 -41.75 -3.79 22.44
N ARG A 305 -41.52 -2.73 23.22
CA ARG A 305 -42.60 -2.02 23.95
C ARG A 305 -43.65 -1.40 23.03
N GLN A 306 -43.27 -1.01 21.83
CA GLN A 306 -44.16 -0.46 20.81
C GLN A 306 -44.87 -1.54 19.98
N GLY A 307 -44.63 -2.83 20.25
CA GLY A 307 -45.16 -3.93 19.44
C GLY A 307 -44.56 -4.03 18.04
N LYS A 308 -43.42 -3.36 17.80
CA LYS A 308 -42.70 -3.35 16.51
C LYS A 308 -41.59 -4.39 16.43
N ALA A 309 -41.34 -5.12 17.51
CA ALA A 309 -40.41 -6.24 17.57
C ALA A 309 -40.89 -7.27 18.58
N TYR A 310 -40.51 -8.52 18.39
CA TYR A 310 -40.84 -9.65 19.28
C TYR A 310 -39.66 -10.61 19.40
N VAL A 311 -39.68 -11.45 20.43
CA VAL A 311 -38.68 -12.49 20.66
C VAL A 311 -39.20 -13.81 20.10
N ASP A 312 -38.36 -14.48 19.32
CA ASP A 312 -38.70 -15.71 18.61
C ASP A 312 -37.70 -16.82 18.94
N ASP A 313 -38.23 -17.98 19.36
CA ASP A 313 -37.47 -19.20 19.64
C ASP A 313 -37.61 -20.27 18.54
N THR A 314 -38.22 -19.92 17.42
CA THR A 314 -38.40 -20.82 16.29
C THR A 314 -37.04 -21.28 15.76
N PRO A 315 -36.81 -22.59 15.59
CA PRO A 315 -35.54 -23.10 15.04
C PRO A 315 -35.19 -22.45 13.71
N ARG A 316 -33.91 -22.16 13.49
CA ARG A 316 -33.43 -21.37 12.34
C ARG A 316 -33.93 -21.86 10.98
N GLU A 317 -33.90 -23.16 10.73
CA GLU A 317 -34.33 -23.74 9.45
C GLU A 317 -35.84 -23.58 9.24
N GLN A 318 -36.62 -23.80 10.29
CA GLN A 318 -38.06 -23.58 10.28
C GLN A 318 -38.39 -22.10 10.06
N MET A 319 -37.74 -21.19 10.78
CA MET A 319 -37.91 -19.74 10.62
C MET A 319 -37.59 -19.30 9.19
N GLN A 320 -36.54 -19.87 8.57
CA GLN A 320 -36.21 -19.58 7.18
C GLN A 320 -37.32 -20.03 6.23
N LYS A 321 -37.87 -21.24 6.42
CA LYS A 321 -38.98 -21.76 5.63
C LYS A 321 -40.24 -20.90 5.78
N GLU A 322 -40.65 -20.62 7.02
CA GLU A 322 -41.80 -19.78 7.33
C GLU A 322 -41.69 -18.40 6.70
N ARG A 323 -40.50 -17.76 6.76
CA ARG A 323 -40.26 -16.48 6.07
C ARG A 323 -40.39 -16.58 4.55
N MET A 324 -39.91 -17.67 3.94
CA MET A 324 -40.01 -17.88 2.50
C MET A 324 -41.46 -18.08 2.05
N ASP A 325 -42.26 -18.74 2.89
CA ASP A 325 -43.67 -19.06 2.64
C ASP A 325 -44.62 -17.95 3.12
N GLY A 326 -44.11 -16.93 3.82
CA GLY A 326 -44.93 -15.84 4.37
C GLY A 326 -45.77 -16.23 5.59
N ILE A 327 -45.37 -17.29 6.31
CA ILE A 327 -46.08 -17.81 7.47
C ILE A 327 -45.60 -17.06 8.72
N GLU A 328 -46.55 -16.47 9.46
CA GLU A 328 -46.24 -15.79 10.71
C GLU A 328 -45.73 -16.77 11.78
N SER A 329 -44.71 -16.36 12.53
CA SER A 329 -44.21 -17.15 13.65
C SER A 329 -45.28 -17.28 14.73
N LYS A 330 -45.36 -18.45 15.38
CA LYS A 330 -46.20 -18.66 16.57
C LYS A 330 -45.94 -17.64 17.69
N ASN A 331 -44.75 -17.04 17.71
CA ASN A 331 -44.31 -16.10 18.74
C ASN A 331 -44.60 -14.62 18.37
N ARG A 332 -45.11 -14.36 17.15
CA ARG A 332 -45.30 -13.00 16.62
C ARG A 332 -46.31 -12.16 17.40
N ASP A 333 -47.28 -12.81 18.02
CA ASP A 333 -48.33 -12.19 18.84
C ASP A 333 -48.13 -12.38 20.35
N ASN A 334 -46.90 -12.71 20.77
CA ASN A 334 -46.51 -12.68 22.18
C ASN A 334 -46.81 -11.30 22.78
N THR A 335 -47.23 -11.28 24.05
CA THR A 335 -47.45 -10.04 24.78
C THR A 335 -46.16 -9.24 24.94
N VAL A 336 -46.26 -7.94 25.20
CA VAL A 336 -45.07 -7.10 25.44
C VAL A 336 -44.29 -7.61 26.65
N GLU A 337 -45.00 -8.04 27.69
CA GLU A 337 -44.44 -8.58 28.93
C GLU A 337 -43.64 -9.86 28.68
N ASP A 338 -44.19 -10.80 27.90
CA ASP A 338 -43.52 -12.06 27.55
C ASP A 338 -42.26 -11.81 26.73
N ASN A 339 -42.35 -10.91 25.74
CA ASN A 339 -41.20 -10.52 24.93
C ASN A 339 -40.11 -9.86 25.77
N LEU A 340 -40.45 -8.96 26.70
CA LEU A 340 -39.48 -8.33 27.59
C LEU A 340 -38.84 -9.33 28.56
N LYS A 341 -39.58 -10.35 29.01
CA LYS A 341 -39.02 -11.44 29.83
C LYS A 341 -37.99 -12.24 29.04
N LEU A 342 -38.32 -12.69 27.83
CA LEU A 342 -37.39 -13.42 26.98
C LEU A 342 -36.20 -12.55 26.53
N TRP A 343 -36.41 -11.26 26.33
CA TRP A 343 -35.33 -10.33 26.00
C TRP A 343 -34.31 -10.21 27.15
N LYS A 344 -34.77 -10.19 28.41
CA LYS A 344 -33.87 -10.24 29.58
C LYS A 344 -33.08 -11.54 29.64
N GLU A 345 -33.71 -12.68 29.34
CA GLU A 345 -33.02 -13.98 29.23
C GLU A 345 -31.93 -13.95 28.14
N MET A 346 -32.23 -13.36 26.98
CA MET A 346 -31.25 -13.16 25.91
C MET A 346 -30.07 -12.28 26.36
N ILE A 347 -30.32 -11.11 26.95
CA ILE A 347 -29.28 -10.21 27.47
C ILE A 347 -28.38 -10.93 28.48
N ALA A 348 -28.98 -11.71 29.39
CA ALA A 348 -28.25 -12.51 30.38
C ALA A 348 -27.44 -13.65 29.73
N GLY A 349 -27.77 -14.06 28.51
CA GLY A 349 -27.17 -15.21 27.85
C GLY A 349 -27.52 -16.53 28.53
N SER A 350 -28.71 -16.64 29.13
CA SER A 350 -29.18 -17.87 29.77
C SER A 350 -29.42 -18.97 28.73
N GLU A 351 -29.53 -20.23 29.17
CA GLU A 351 -29.85 -21.36 28.28
C GLU A 351 -31.11 -21.11 27.44
N ARG A 352 -32.13 -20.49 28.07
CA ARG A 352 -33.34 -20.08 27.36
C ARG A 352 -33.07 -18.94 26.37
N GLY A 353 -32.32 -17.93 26.78
CA GLY A 353 -31.96 -16.80 25.91
C GLY A 353 -31.17 -17.22 24.67
N LEU A 354 -30.28 -18.21 24.79
CA LEU A 354 -29.45 -18.70 23.67
C LEU A 354 -30.28 -19.35 22.54
N GLN A 355 -31.51 -19.79 22.83
CA GLN A 355 -32.44 -20.36 21.84
C GLN A 355 -33.26 -19.29 21.11
N CYS A 356 -33.18 -18.03 21.55
CA CYS A 356 -34.03 -16.95 21.07
C CYS A 356 -33.27 -15.97 20.17
N CYS A 357 -34.03 -15.26 19.33
CA CYS A 357 -33.59 -14.05 18.63
C CYS A 357 -34.67 -12.96 18.71
N VAL A 358 -34.31 -11.69 18.50
CA VAL A 358 -35.30 -10.62 18.35
C VAL A 358 -35.57 -10.42 16.86
N ARG A 359 -36.84 -10.37 16.47
CA ARG A 359 -37.28 -10.10 15.10
C ARG A 359 -38.05 -8.79 15.05
N GLY A 360 -37.87 -8.03 13.97
CA GLY A 360 -38.76 -6.92 13.66
C GLY A 360 -40.15 -7.44 13.31
N LYS A 361 -41.20 -6.75 13.72
CA LYS A 361 -42.59 -7.01 13.32
C LYS A 361 -42.92 -6.10 12.13
N LEU A 362 -42.53 -6.56 10.95
CA LEU A 362 -42.75 -5.89 9.67
C LEU A 362 -43.94 -6.57 8.95
N ASP A 363 -43.82 -6.87 7.66
CA ASP A 363 -44.88 -7.48 6.86
C ASP A 363 -44.44 -8.85 6.32
N MET A 364 -45.09 -9.91 6.81
CA MET A 364 -44.83 -11.28 6.40
C MET A 364 -45.38 -11.61 5.00
N GLN A 365 -46.34 -10.83 4.49
CA GLN A 365 -46.91 -10.99 3.15
C GLN A 365 -46.18 -10.18 2.08
N ASP A 366 -45.21 -9.34 2.46
CA ASP A 366 -44.52 -8.48 1.52
C ASP A 366 -43.82 -9.30 0.41
N PRO A 367 -43.96 -8.92 -0.88
CA PRO A 367 -43.26 -9.59 -1.96
C PRO A 367 -41.72 -9.54 -1.80
N ASN A 368 -41.20 -8.49 -1.17
CA ASN A 368 -39.80 -8.38 -0.79
C ASN A 368 -39.54 -9.14 0.51
N LYS A 369 -38.93 -10.32 0.38
CA LYS A 369 -38.65 -11.23 1.50
C LYS A 369 -37.73 -10.64 2.59
N SER A 370 -37.01 -9.55 2.30
CA SER A 370 -36.20 -8.85 3.31
C SER A 370 -37.06 -8.13 4.37
N LEU A 371 -38.30 -7.75 4.01
CA LEU A 371 -39.28 -7.12 4.88
C LEU A 371 -40.09 -8.12 5.72
N ARG A 372 -39.90 -9.42 5.50
CA ARG A 372 -40.59 -10.47 6.27
C ARG A 372 -39.87 -10.74 7.58
N ASP A 373 -40.29 -10.01 8.61
CA ASP A 373 -39.84 -10.08 10.01
C ASP A 373 -38.36 -10.47 10.17
N PRO A 374 -37.43 -9.60 9.75
CA PRO A 374 -36.01 -9.88 9.81
C PRO A 374 -35.49 -9.93 11.24
N VAL A 375 -34.41 -10.69 11.46
CA VAL A 375 -33.75 -10.78 12.76
C VAL A 375 -32.98 -9.48 13.04
N TYR A 376 -33.26 -8.85 14.18
CA TYR A 376 -32.59 -7.65 14.69
C TYR A 376 -31.46 -7.98 15.67
N TYR A 377 -31.65 -8.97 16.55
CA TYR A 377 -30.64 -9.38 17.52
C TYR A 377 -30.53 -10.90 17.60
N ARG A 378 -29.31 -11.38 17.82
CA ARG A 378 -28.99 -12.78 18.07
C ARG A 378 -28.12 -12.94 19.32
N CYS A 379 -28.23 -14.08 19.98
CA CYS A 379 -27.30 -14.45 21.03
C CYS A 379 -25.99 -15.01 20.42
N ASN A 380 -24.85 -14.63 21.02
CA ASN A 380 -23.56 -15.25 20.75
C ASN A 380 -22.71 -15.20 22.04
N PRO A 381 -22.32 -16.33 22.63
CA PRO A 381 -21.58 -16.33 23.88
C PRO A 381 -20.12 -15.88 23.73
N MET A 382 -19.60 -15.83 22.49
CA MET A 382 -18.21 -15.48 22.18
C MET A 382 -17.87 -14.05 22.65
N PRO A 383 -16.69 -13.85 23.27
CA PRO A 383 -16.20 -12.50 23.58
C PRO A 383 -15.95 -11.68 22.31
N HIS A 384 -16.29 -10.40 22.37
CA HIS A 384 -16.02 -9.45 21.30
C HIS A 384 -14.58 -8.94 21.34
N HIS A 385 -13.94 -8.77 20.18
CA HIS A 385 -12.52 -8.43 20.09
C HIS A 385 -12.14 -7.12 20.82
N ARG A 386 -13.01 -6.10 20.80
CA ARG A 386 -12.79 -4.81 21.52
C ARG A 386 -13.35 -4.74 22.95
N ILE A 387 -14.55 -5.26 23.19
CA ILE A 387 -15.31 -5.04 24.45
C ILE A 387 -15.46 -6.30 25.31
N GLY A 388 -14.79 -7.39 24.92
CA GLY A 388 -14.75 -8.64 25.66
C GLY A 388 -16.13 -9.27 25.84
N SER A 389 -16.36 -9.83 27.03
CA SER A 389 -17.59 -10.58 27.37
C SER A 389 -18.75 -9.71 27.84
N LYS A 390 -18.68 -8.37 27.68
CA LYS A 390 -19.68 -7.42 28.20
C LYS A 390 -21.10 -7.68 27.66
N TYR A 391 -21.21 -8.15 26.42
CA TYR A 391 -22.49 -8.44 25.77
C TYR A 391 -22.57 -9.91 25.35
N LYS A 392 -23.77 -10.48 25.46
CA LYS A 392 -24.11 -11.83 24.97
C LYS A 392 -25.10 -11.81 23.81
N VAL A 393 -25.65 -10.63 23.52
CA VAL A 393 -26.54 -10.35 22.40
C VAL A 393 -25.87 -9.33 21.49
N TYR A 394 -25.95 -9.58 20.18
CA TYR A 394 -25.34 -8.73 19.17
C TYR A 394 -26.39 -8.37 18.12
N PRO A 395 -26.48 -7.10 17.71
CA PRO A 395 -27.38 -6.69 16.65
C PRO A 395 -26.93 -7.32 15.32
N THR A 396 -27.87 -7.50 14.41
CA THR A 396 -27.55 -7.83 13.02
C THR A 396 -27.13 -6.58 12.26
N TYR A 397 -26.40 -6.77 11.16
CA TYR A 397 -26.03 -5.67 10.26
C TYR A 397 -27.25 -4.87 9.80
N ASP A 398 -28.33 -5.56 9.42
CA ASP A 398 -29.54 -4.92 8.89
C ASP A 398 -30.24 -4.03 9.94
N PHE A 399 -30.09 -4.33 11.24
CA PHE A 399 -30.64 -3.51 12.32
C PHE A 399 -29.69 -2.39 12.76
N ALA A 400 -28.39 -2.69 12.91
CA ALA A 400 -27.42 -1.71 13.40
C ALA A 400 -27.09 -0.64 12.36
N CYS A 401 -26.83 -1.02 11.11
CA CYS A 401 -26.34 -0.11 10.07
C CYS A 401 -27.28 1.10 9.83
N PRO A 402 -28.61 0.94 9.69
CA PRO A 402 -29.51 2.08 9.48
C PRO A 402 -29.55 3.07 10.65
N TYR A 403 -29.40 2.58 11.87
CA TYR A 403 -29.33 3.42 13.08
C TYR A 403 -28.00 4.19 13.11
N VAL A 404 -26.87 3.48 12.99
CA VAL A 404 -25.55 4.09 13.12
C VAL A 404 -25.28 5.09 12.01
N ASP A 405 -25.66 4.78 10.76
CA ASP A 405 -25.56 5.73 9.64
C ASP A 405 -26.32 7.04 9.93
N ALA A 406 -27.52 6.94 10.51
CA ALA A 406 -28.31 8.14 10.84
C ALA A 406 -27.65 8.97 11.95
N ILE A 407 -27.19 8.33 13.02
CA ILE A 407 -26.56 8.97 14.19
C ILE A 407 -25.20 9.59 13.85
N GLU A 408 -24.41 8.93 13.00
CA GLU A 408 -23.11 9.44 12.55
C GLU A 408 -23.21 10.62 11.57
N GLY A 409 -24.43 10.94 11.12
CA GLY A 409 -24.66 12.04 10.18
C GLY A 409 -24.39 11.68 8.73
N ILE A 410 -24.32 10.38 8.39
CA ILE A 410 -24.09 9.92 7.02
C ILE A 410 -25.19 10.46 6.11
N THR A 411 -24.83 11.22 5.08
CA THR A 411 -25.81 11.74 4.11
C THR A 411 -26.04 10.72 3.00
N HIS A 412 -24.94 10.13 2.49
CA HIS A 412 -24.97 9.14 1.41
C HIS A 412 -24.30 7.83 1.83
N ALA A 413 -25.11 6.79 1.91
CA ALA A 413 -24.71 5.43 2.19
C ALA A 413 -24.37 4.69 0.90
N LEU A 414 -23.09 4.63 0.52
CA LEU A 414 -22.65 3.85 -0.62
C LEU A 414 -22.71 2.35 -0.31
N ARG A 415 -23.40 1.57 -1.16
CA ARG A 415 -23.57 0.11 -1.02
C ARG A 415 -23.50 -0.58 -2.37
N SER A 416 -23.06 -1.84 -2.38
CA SER A 416 -23.11 -2.66 -3.60
C SER A 416 -24.55 -3.01 -3.96
N SER A 417 -24.85 -3.14 -5.25
CA SER A 417 -26.18 -3.50 -5.78
C SER A 417 -26.65 -4.89 -5.37
N GLU A 418 -25.78 -5.74 -4.81
CA GLU A 418 -26.18 -7.05 -4.24
C GLU A 418 -27.10 -6.91 -3.01
N TYR A 419 -27.16 -5.72 -2.41
CA TYR A 419 -28.05 -5.41 -1.29
C TYR A 419 -29.33 -4.68 -1.69
N HIS A 420 -29.64 -4.60 -2.99
CA HIS A 420 -30.76 -3.80 -3.52
C HIS A 420 -32.08 -4.09 -2.79
N ASP A 421 -32.45 -5.36 -2.66
CA ASP A 421 -33.68 -5.78 -1.99
C ASP A 421 -33.74 -5.31 -0.53
N ARG A 422 -32.59 -5.12 0.13
CA ARG A 422 -32.50 -4.67 1.53
C ARG A 422 -32.61 -3.16 1.70
N ASN A 423 -32.69 -2.39 0.62
CA ASN A 423 -32.86 -0.94 0.73
C ASN A 423 -34.22 -0.59 1.36
N ALA A 424 -35.28 -1.31 0.97
CA ALA A 424 -36.61 -1.11 1.55
C ALA A 424 -36.62 -1.43 3.06
N GLN A 425 -35.98 -2.55 3.44
CA GLN A 425 -35.76 -2.93 4.83
C GLN A 425 -34.99 -1.85 5.61
N TYR A 426 -33.90 -1.33 5.05
CA TYR A 426 -33.11 -0.27 5.66
C TYR A 426 -33.96 0.97 5.98
N TYR A 427 -34.75 1.45 5.01
CA TYR A 427 -35.61 2.63 5.22
C TYR A 427 -36.73 2.38 6.22
N ARG A 428 -37.37 1.19 6.16
CA ARG A 428 -38.42 0.82 7.10
C ARG A 428 -37.89 0.78 8.54
N ILE A 429 -36.69 0.25 8.73
CA ILE A 429 -36.03 0.27 10.04
C ILE A 429 -35.76 1.71 10.49
N GLN A 430 -35.26 2.60 9.62
CA GLN A 430 -35.06 4.01 10.01
C GLN A 430 -36.36 4.71 10.44
N GLU A 431 -37.47 4.44 9.75
CA GLU A 431 -38.79 4.94 10.09
C GLU A 431 -39.24 4.42 11.46
N ASP A 432 -39.14 3.11 11.70
CA ASP A 432 -39.54 2.50 12.97
C ASP A 432 -38.71 3.00 14.16
N LEU A 433 -37.42 3.25 13.94
CA LEU A 433 -36.51 3.84 14.93
C LEU A 433 -36.78 5.33 15.15
N GLY A 434 -37.43 6.02 14.21
CA GLY A 434 -37.65 7.46 14.22
C GLY A 434 -36.37 8.27 14.00
N VAL A 435 -35.44 7.76 13.20
CA VAL A 435 -34.15 8.42 12.91
C VAL A 435 -34.16 9.08 11.53
N ARG A 436 -33.19 9.97 11.29
CA ARG A 436 -33.06 10.68 10.01
C ARG A 436 -32.84 9.70 8.86
N LYS A 437 -33.52 9.94 7.74
CA LYS A 437 -33.33 9.21 6.49
C LYS A 437 -31.92 9.44 5.91
N VAL A 438 -31.27 8.36 5.51
CA VAL A 438 -29.94 8.37 4.85
C VAL A 438 -30.11 7.93 3.41
N ILE A 439 -29.55 8.66 2.44
CA ILE A 439 -29.73 8.35 1.02
C ILE A 439 -28.81 7.19 0.64
N ILE A 440 -29.35 6.10 0.11
CA ILE A 440 -28.53 4.98 -0.38
C ILE A 440 -28.10 5.26 -1.82
N TYR A 441 -26.79 5.17 -2.08
CA TYR A 441 -26.22 5.20 -3.42
C TYR A 441 -25.67 3.81 -3.77
N GLU A 442 -26.16 3.22 -4.84
CA GLU A 442 -25.79 1.85 -5.23
C GLU A 442 -24.72 1.84 -6.32
N PHE A 443 -23.77 0.90 -6.22
CA PHE A 443 -22.77 0.65 -7.25
C PHE A 443 -22.64 -0.85 -7.53
N SER A 444 -22.25 -1.21 -8.76
CA SER A 444 -21.96 -2.61 -9.09
C SER A 444 -20.75 -3.14 -8.33
N ARG A 445 -20.87 -4.36 -7.79
CA ARG A 445 -19.72 -5.09 -7.23
C ARG A 445 -18.67 -5.33 -8.32
N LEU A 446 -17.40 -5.13 -7.98
CA LEU A 446 -16.28 -5.43 -8.88
C LEU A 446 -15.95 -6.92 -8.84
N ASN A 447 -16.04 -7.58 -9.99
CA ASN A 447 -15.60 -8.97 -10.19
C ASN A 447 -14.54 -8.99 -11.30
N MET A 448 -13.50 -9.79 -11.10
CA MET A 448 -12.40 -9.96 -12.06
C MET A 448 -12.42 -11.39 -12.62
N VAL A 449 -12.06 -11.56 -13.89
CA VAL A 449 -11.82 -12.89 -14.46
C VAL A 449 -10.71 -13.62 -13.70
N TYR A 450 -10.75 -14.95 -13.71
CA TYR A 450 -9.74 -15.83 -13.11
C TYR A 450 -9.47 -15.55 -11.62
N THR A 451 -10.45 -14.98 -10.91
CA THR A 451 -10.28 -14.49 -9.54
C THR A 451 -11.43 -14.93 -8.66
N VAL A 452 -11.09 -15.41 -7.45
CA VAL A 452 -12.07 -15.63 -6.38
C VAL A 452 -11.97 -14.51 -5.35
N LEU A 453 -13.10 -13.90 -5.00
CA LEU A 453 -13.16 -12.83 -3.99
C LEU A 453 -13.81 -13.28 -2.68
N SER A 454 -14.28 -14.54 -2.59
CA SER A 454 -14.92 -15.01 -1.36
C SER A 454 -13.87 -15.26 -0.28
N LYS A 455 -14.09 -14.69 0.91
CA LYS A 455 -13.20 -14.83 2.07
C LYS A 455 -12.90 -16.30 2.38
N ARG A 456 -13.90 -17.18 2.29
CA ARG A 456 -13.74 -18.63 2.50
C ARG A 456 -12.75 -19.27 1.52
N LYS A 457 -12.84 -18.94 0.23
CA LYS A 457 -11.95 -19.50 -0.80
C LYS A 457 -10.54 -18.94 -0.66
N LEU A 458 -10.39 -17.63 -0.38
CA LEU A 458 -9.09 -17.00 -0.15
C LEU A 458 -8.38 -17.58 1.09
N LEU A 459 -9.11 -17.74 2.20
CA LEU A 459 -8.57 -18.39 3.39
C LEU A 459 -8.09 -19.82 3.12
N TRP A 460 -8.81 -20.57 2.29
CA TRP A 460 -8.40 -21.92 1.89
C TRP A 460 -7.04 -21.93 1.17
N PHE A 461 -6.79 -21.00 0.24
CA PHE A 461 -5.49 -20.90 -0.44
C PHE A 461 -4.33 -20.66 0.54
N VAL A 462 -4.54 -19.82 1.56
CA VAL A 462 -3.55 -19.55 2.61
C VAL A 462 -3.34 -20.79 3.48
N GLN A 463 -4.41 -21.38 4.01
CA GLN A 463 -4.33 -22.53 4.92
C GLN A 463 -3.73 -23.78 4.28
N ASN A 464 -3.87 -23.94 2.96
CA ASN A 464 -3.33 -25.08 2.22
C ASN A 464 -1.97 -24.78 1.58
N GLY A 465 -1.30 -23.68 1.96
CA GLY A 465 0.05 -23.34 1.48
C GLY A 465 0.14 -23.16 -0.04
N ARG A 466 -0.97 -22.83 -0.70
CA ARG A 466 -1.00 -22.58 -2.16
C ARG A 466 -0.52 -21.18 -2.51
N VAL A 467 -0.45 -20.31 -1.51
CA VAL A 467 0.14 -18.96 -1.55
C VAL A 467 0.99 -18.70 -0.31
N ASP A 468 1.83 -17.68 -0.37
CA ASP A 468 2.76 -17.33 0.71
C ASP A 468 2.04 -16.65 1.90
N GLY A 469 0.89 -16.01 1.64
CA GLY A 469 0.13 -15.27 2.63
C GLY A 469 -0.94 -14.38 2.00
N TRP A 470 -1.51 -13.47 2.80
CA TRP A 470 -2.54 -12.53 2.33
C TRP A 470 -2.00 -11.41 1.43
N ASP A 471 -0.70 -11.14 1.49
CA ASP A 471 -0.02 -10.16 0.66
C ASP A 471 0.63 -10.80 -0.59
N ASP A 472 0.35 -12.08 -0.88
CA ASP A 472 0.88 -12.79 -2.04
C ASP A 472 0.52 -12.04 -3.35
N PRO A 473 1.47 -11.81 -4.27
CA PRO A 473 1.21 -11.11 -5.55
C PRO A 473 0.10 -11.72 -6.42
N ARG A 474 -0.22 -13.01 -6.24
CA ARG A 474 -1.31 -13.69 -6.95
C ARG A 474 -2.68 -13.41 -6.33
N PHE A 475 -2.72 -12.91 -5.10
CA PHE A 475 -3.97 -12.61 -4.41
C PHE A 475 -4.59 -11.30 -4.92
N PRO A 476 -5.94 -11.23 -5.00
CA PRO A 476 -6.66 -10.01 -5.34
C PRO A 476 -6.79 -9.05 -4.14
N THR A 477 -6.02 -9.26 -3.07
CA THR A 477 -5.97 -8.37 -1.91
C THR A 477 -5.32 -7.04 -2.28
N VAL A 478 -5.61 -5.97 -1.53
CA VAL A 478 -4.94 -4.67 -1.74
C VAL A 478 -3.43 -4.83 -1.62
N GLN A 479 -2.96 -5.53 -0.59
CA GLN A 479 -1.54 -5.78 -0.38
C GLN A 479 -0.93 -6.62 -1.50
N GLY A 480 -1.62 -7.68 -1.95
CA GLY A 480 -1.15 -8.55 -3.04
C GLY A 480 -0.98 -7.81 -4.37
N ILE A 481 -2.00 -7.07 -4.82
CA ILE A 481 -1.92 -6.36 -6.10
C ILE A 481 -0.88 -5.22 -6.07
N VAL A 482 -0.73 -4.53 -4.94
CA VAL A 482 0.30 -3.49 -4.76
C VAL A 482 1.70 -4.12 -4.71
N ARG A 483 1.87 -5.25 -4.00
CA ARG A 483 3.14 -6.00 -3.97
C ARG A 483 3.52 -6.56 -5.34
N ARG A 484 2.53 -6.90 -6.18
CA ARG A 484 2.75 -7.27 -7.60
C ARG A 484 3.20 -6.08 -8.45
N GLY A 485 2.98 -4.84 -8.01
CA GLY A 485 3.40 -3.62 -8.72
C GLY A 485 2.27 -2.79 -9.31
N LEU A 486 1.02 -3.02 -8.88
CA LEU A 486 -0.11 -2.15 -9.23
C LEU A 486 0.01 -0.81 -8.49
N LYS A 487 -0.07 0.29 -9.24
CA LYS A 487 -0.20 1.65 -8.73
C LYS A 487 -1.64 1.95 -8.34
N ILE A 488 -1.82 2.67 -7.22
CA ILE A 488 -3.15 2.99 -6.68
C ILE A 488 -3.89 3.94 -7.62
N GLU A 489 -3.16 4.83 -8.28
CA GLU A 489 -3.65 5.74 -9.31
C GLU A 489 -4.27 4.95 -10.47
N ALA A 490 -3.68 3.82 -10.86
CA ALA A 490 -4.21 2.94 -11.89
C ALA A 490 -5.55 2.31 -11.46
N LEU A 491 -5.62 1.88 -10.20
CA LEU A 491 -6.84 1.29 -9.62
C LEU A 491 -7.96 2.32 -9.50
N ILE A 492 -7.65 3.55 -9.08
CA ILE A 492 -8.61 4.67 -9.03
C ILE A 492 -9.15 4.96 -10.42
N GLN A 493 -8.27 5.15 -11.42
CA GLN A 493 -8.69 5.40 -12.79
C GLN A 493 -9.58 4.27 -13.32
N PHE A 494 -9.19 3.02 -13.07
CA PHE A 494 -9.96 1.85 -13.48
C PHE A 494 -11.34 1.77 -12.83
N ILE A 495 -11.50 2.20 -11.57
CA ILE A 495 -12.80 2.23 -10.89
C ILE A 495 -13.66 3.38 -11.39
N VAL A 496 -13.10 4.57 -11.58
CA VAL A 496 -13.83 5.75 -12.07
C VAL A 496 -14.31 5.54 -13.51
N GLU A 497 -13.49 4.93 -14.37
CA GLU A 497 -13.87 4.59 -15.76
C GLU A 497 -15.10 3.66 -15.86
N GLN A 498 -15.45 2.93 -14.80
CA GLN A 498 -16.61 2.03 -14.81
C GLN A 498 -17.95 2.79 -14.67
N GLY A 499 -17.92 4.04 -14.23
CA GLY A 499 -19.14 4.82 -14.06
C GLY A 499 -20.01 4.40 -12.86
N ALA A 500 -21.20 5.01 -12.78
CA ALA A 500 -22.28 4.67 -11.85
C ALA A 500 -23.00 3.35 -12.20
N SER A 501 -22.48 2.55 -13.14
CA SER A 501 -23.18 1.37 -13.63
C SER A 501 -23.52 0.41 -12.48
N LYS A 502 -24.80 0.07 -12.37
CA LYS A 502 -25.31 -0.94 -11.43
C LYS A 502 -25.15 -2.37 -11.95
N ASN A 503 -24.79 -2.53 -13.24
CA ASN A 503 -24.66 -3.84 -13.89
C ASN A 503 -23.42 -4.59 -13.37
N LEU A 504 -23.62 -5.86 -13.02
CA LEU A 504 -22.55 -6.79 -12.66
C LEU A 504 -21.75 -7.15 -13.91
N ASN A 505 -20.59 -6.50 -14.07
CA ASN A 505 -19.68 -6.78 -15.17
C ASN A 505 -18.48 -7.59 -14.66
N LEU A 506 -18.13 -8.64 -15.41
CA LEU A 506 -16.90 -9.39 -15.19
C LEU A 506 -15.75 -8.69 -15.92
N MET A 507 -14.78 -8.19 -15.16
CA MET A 507 -13.72 -7.34 -15.70
C MET A 507 -12.45 -8.13 -16.01
N GLU A 508 -11.76 -7.73 -17.08
CA GLU A 508 -10.49 -8.31 -17.52
C GLU A 508 -9.30 -7.62 -16.82
N TRP A 509 -8.34 -8.40 -16.32
CA TRP A 509 -7.12 -7.88 -15.68
C TRP A 509 -6.26 -7.06 -16.64
N ASP A 510 -6.25 -7.43 -17.93
CA ASP A 510 -5.46 -6.78 -18.97
C ASP A 510 -5.76 -5.28 -19.07
N LYS A 511 -7.03 -4.88 -18.87
CA LYS A 511 -7.41 -3.46 -18.88
C LYS A 511 -6.75 -2.71 -17.72
N LEU A 512 -6.80 -3.26 -16.51
CA LEU A 512 -6.20 -2.64 -15.32
C LEU A 512 -4.66 -2.55 -15.47
N TRP A 513 -4.01 -3.61 -15.95
CA TRP A 513 -2.57 -3.62 -16.18
C TRP A 513 -2.13 -2.68 -17.32
N THR A 514 -2.96 -2.51 -18.35
CA THR A 514 -2.72 -1.51 -19.41
C THR A 514 -2.73 -0.09 -18.85
N ILE A 515 -3.69 0.23 -17.95
CA ILE A 515 -3.72 1.52 -17.25
C ILE A 515 -2.47 1.68 -16.39
N ASN A 516 -2.10 0.65 -15.62
CA ASN A 516 -0.90 0.66 -14.79
C ASN A 516 0.37 0.92 -15.60
N LYS A 517 0.52 0.24 -16.75
CA LYS A 517 1.64 0.43 -17.68
C LYS A 517 1.77 1.89 -18.14
N LYS A 518 0.65 2.53 -18.49
CA LYS A 518 0.64 3.95 -18.93
C LYS A 518 1.16 4.89 -17.85
N ILE A 519 1.02 4.52 -16.57
CA ILE A 519 1.53 5.29 -15.44
C ILE A 519 3.01 5.02 -15.20
N ILE A 520 3.45 3.76 -15.23
CA ILE A 520 4.83 3.40 -14.89
C ILE A 520 5.82 3.61 -16.04
N ASP A 521 5.46 3.30 -17.29
CA ASP A 521 6.38 3.30 -18.44
C ASP A 521 7.10 4.64 -18.66
N PRO A 522 6.44 5.81 -18.58
CA PRO A 522 7.08 7.10 -18.85
C PRO A 522 8.17 7.49 -17.84
N VAL A 523 8.14 6.92 -16.63
CA VAL A 523 9.00 7.30 -15.49
C VAL A 523 9.99 6.21 -15.07
N CYS A 524 9.86 5.01 -15.64
CA CYS A 524 10.55 3.82 -15.17
C CYS A 524 12.04 3.79 -15.58
N PRO A 525 13.01 3.63 -14.66
CA PRO A 525 14.42 3.44 -15.04
C PRO A 525 14.62 2.14 -15.83
N ARG A 526 15.45 2.19 -16.89
CA ARG A 526 15.74 1.05 -17.76
C ARG A 526 17.07 0.39 -17.39
N HIS A 527 16.97 -0.90 -17.12
CA HIS A 527 18.08 -1.78 -16.79
C HIS A 527 18.20 -2.92 -17.80
N THR A 528 19.35 -3.55 -17.82
CA THR A 528 19.61 -4.69 -18.70
C THR A 528 19.82 -5.93 -17.86
N ALA A 529 19.22 -7.03 -18.30
CA ALA A 529 19.45 -8.35 -17.74
C ALA A 529 19.58 -9.38 -18.86
N VAL A 530 20.38 -10.42 -18.62
CA VAL A 530 20.56 -11.58 -19.50
C VAL A 530 20.17 -12.83 -18.72
N ILE A 531 19.30 -13.67 -19.28
CA ILE A 531 18.90 -14.93 -18.65
C ILE A 531 20.15 -15.81 -18.43
N ALA A 532 20.25 -16.40 -17.24
CA ALA A 532 21.46 -17.14 -16.84
C ALA A 532 21.65 -18.42 -17.66
N ASP A 533 20.53 -19.08 -17.96
CA ASP A 533 20.48 -20.29 -18.77
C ASP A 533 20.86 -19.98 -20.23
N ARG A 534 21.81 -20.75 -20.76
CA ARG A 534 22.30 -20.69 -22.15
C ARG A 534 22.76 -19.30 -22.64
N ARG A 535 23.11 -18.36 -21.75
CA ARG A 535 23.66 -17.06 -22.17
C ARG A 535 24.84 -17.25 -23.13
N VAL A 536 24.91 -16.40 -24.15
CA VAL A 536 25.90 -16.52 -25.23
C VAL A 536 26.93 -15.40 -25.12
N LEU A 537 28.20 -15.75 -25.29
CA LEU A 537 29.29 -14.78 -25.29
C LEU A 537 29.56 -14.29 -26.71
N LEU A 538 29.46 -12.99 -26.95
CA LEU A 538 29.94 -12.32 -28.15
C LEU A 538 31.31 -11.71 -27.89
N THR A 539 32.31 -12.13 -28.67
CA THR A 539 33.66 -11.55 -28.66
C THR A 539 33.82 -10.60 -29.84
N LEU A 540 34.04 -9.32 -29.54
CA LEU A 540 34.32 -8.27 -30.52
C LEU A 540 35.84 -8.21 -30.75
N THR A 541 36.34 -8.65 -31.91
CA THR A 541 37.78 -8.82 -32.12
C THR A 541 38.54 -7.49 -32.14
N ASP A 542 37.88 -6.43 -32.60
CA ASP A 542 38.30 -5.02 -32.60
C ASP A 542 37.70 -4.19 -31.45
N GLY A 543 37.08 -4.87 -30.47
CA GLY A 543 36.57 -4.25 -29.25
C GLY A 543 37.67 -3.65 -28.36
N PRO A 544 37.31 -2.92 -27.29
CA PRO A 544 38.28 -2.24 -26.45
C PRO A 544 39.22 -3.21 -25.74
N GLU A 545 40.54 -3.00 -25.89
CA GLU A 545 41.57 -3.81 -25.25
C GLU A 545 41.55 -3.72 -23.71
N LYS A 546 41.23 -2.54 -23.18
CA LYS A 546 40.97 -2.33 -21.74
C LYS A 546 39.51 -1.92 -21.54
N PRO A 547 38.80 -2.52 -20.57
CA PRO A 547 37.46 -2.08 -20.21
C PRO A 547 37.41 -0.59 -19.89
N PHE A 548 36.34 0.08 -20.31
CA PHE A 548 36.09 1.48 -19.97
C PHE A 548 34.62 1.70 -19.61
N VAL A 549 34.32 2.79 -18.91
CA VAL A 549 32.97 3.09 -18.41
C VAL A 549 32.43 4.35 -19.09
N ARG A 550 31.14 4.33 -19.47
CA ARG A 550 30.39 5.54 -19.84
C ARG A 550 29.19 5.70 -18.93
N ILE A 551 28.89 6.96 -18.61
CA ILE A 551 27.65 7.33 -17.94
C ILE A 551 26.58 7.54 -19.01
N ILE A 552 25.47 6.81 -18.90
CA ILE A 552 24.34 6.90 -19.82
C ILE A 552 23.03 7.07 -19.02
N PRO A 553 22.03 7.76 -19.57
CA PRO A 553 20.74 7.91 -18.90
C PRO A 553 20.05 6.56 -18.65
N LYS A 554 19.48 6.36 -17.46
CA LYS A 554 18.58 5.22 -17.19
C LYS A 554 17.30 5.33 -17.99
N HIS A 555 16.85 6.53 -18.34
CA HIS A 555 15.68 6.73 -19.20
C HIS A 555 15.85 7.93 -20.13
N LYS A 556 15.94 7.66 -21.44
CA LYS A 556 16.24 8.67 -22.49
C LYS A 556 15.30 9.88 -22.53
N LYS A 557 14.06 9.73 -22.07
CA LYS A 557 13.03 10.80 -22.08
C LYS A 557 12.66 11.33 -20.69
N TYR A 558 13.29 10.82 -19.63
CA TYR A 558 12.93 11.15 -18.24
C TYR A 558 14.19 11.26 -17.40
N ALA A 559 14.76 12.47 -17.35
CA ALA A 559 16.03 12.74 -16.70
C ALA A 559 16.02 12.43 -15.20
N ALA A 560 14.87 12.53 -14.53
CA ALA A 560 14.74 12.23 -13.10
C ALA A 560 14.93 10.74 -12.75
N ALA A 561 14.90 9.83 -13.74
CA ALA A 561 15.34 8.45 -13.51
C ALA A 561 16.86 8.35 -13.21
N GLY A 562 17.62 9.42 -13.48
CA GLY A 562 19.06 9.49 -13.29
C GLY A 562 19.85 8.72 -14.34
N ASP A 563 21.13 8.53 -14.03
CA ASP A 563 22.09 7.87 -14.93
C ASP A 563 22.55 6.51 -14.39
N LYS A 564 23.15 5.72 -15.28
CA LYS A 564 23.79 4.44 -14.98
C LYS A 564 25.21 4.42 -15.57
N ALA A 565 26.12 3.79 -14.84
CA ALA A 565 27.46 3.51 -15.33
C ALA A 565 27.43 2.19 -16.10
N THR A 566 27.81 2.23 -17.38
CA THR A 566 27.87 1.05 -18.24
C THR A 566 29.32 0.78 -18.63
N THR A 567 29.80 -0.42 -18.30
CA THR A 567 31.14 -0.89 -18.66
C THR A 567 31.11 -1.50 -20.05
N PHE A 568 32.07 -1.13 -20.89
CA PHE A 568 32.26 -1.61 -22.25
C PHE A 568 33.50 -2.51 -22.29
N THR A 569 33.34 -3.73 -22.79
CA THR A 569 34.36 -4.78 -22.75
C THR A 569 34.46 -5.50 -24.09
N LYS A 570 35.64 -6.02 -24.42
CA LYS A 570 35.85 -6.84 -25.63
C LYS A 570 34.88 -8.03 -25.77
N LYS A 571 34.46 -8.59 -24.64
CA LYS A 571 33.51 -9.70 -24.54
C LYS A 571 32.24 -9.26 -23.86
N ILE A 572 31.08 -9.63 -24.39
CA ILE A 572 29.76 -9.30 -23.82
C ILE A 572 28.82 -10.50 -23.83
N TRP A 573 27.92 -10.54 -22.86
CA TRP A 573 26.85 -11.51 -22.74
C TRP A 573 25.60 -11.04 -23.47
N LEU A 574 24.98 -11.97 -24.20
CA LEU A 574 23.68 -11.82 -24.86
C LEU A 574 22.72 -12.91 -24.37
N ASP A 575 21.42 -12.62 -24.43
CA ASP A 575 20.41 -13.66 -24.27
C ASP A 575 20.51 -14.69 -25.40
N HIS A 576 20.27 -15.95 -25.07
CA HIS A 576 20.28 -17.05 -26.05
C HIS A 576 19.30 -16.81 -27.20
N VAL A 577 18.07 -16.37 -26.90
CA VAL A 577 17.02 -16.14 -27.90
C VAL A 577 17.45 -15.06 -28.89
N ASP A 578 18.09 -14.01 -28.39
CA ASP A 578 18.61 -12.93 -29.22
C ASP A 578 19.79 -13.43 -30.07
N ALA A 579 20.74 -14.15 -29.47
CA ALA A 579 21.88 -14.73 -30.18
C ALA A 579 21.48 -15.75 -31.26
N ALA A 580 20.47 -16.58 -31.00
CA ALA A 580 19.94 -17.57 -31.92
C ALA A 580 19.22 -16.96 -33.13
N SER A 581 18.77 -15.70 -33.02
CA SER A 581 18.11 -14.98 -34.11
C SER A 581 19.07 -14.35 -35.12
N ILE A 582 20.37 -14.33 -34.83
CA ILE A 582 21.41 -13.68 -35.64
C ILE A 582 21.90 -14.63 -36.74
N SER A 583 22.09 -14.09 -37.93
CA SER A 583 22.75 -14.77 -39.06
C SER A 583 24.23 -14.38 -39.19
N ALA A 584 25.06 -15.28 -39.71
CA ALA A 584 26.46 -14.95 -40.00
C ALA A 584 26.53 -13.85 -41.07
N GLY A 585 27.37 -12.84 -40.84
CA GLY A 585 27.47 -11.62 -41.65
C GLY A 585 26.42 -10.54 -41.34
N GLU A 586 25.47 -10.79 -40.43
CA GLU A 586 24.41 -9.83 -40.11
C GLU A 586 24.93 -8.67 -39.25
N GLU A 587 24.47 -7.46 -39.59
CA GLU A 587 24.69 -6.25 -38.81
C GLU A 587 23.58 -6.09 -37.76
N VAL A 588 23.98 -5.95 -36.50
CA VAL A 588 23.09 -5.81 -35.34
C VAL A 588 23.38 -4.52 -34.58
N THR A 589 22.37 -3.93 -33.96
CA THR A 589 22.58 -2.83 -32.99
C THR A 589 22.83 -3.41 -31.60
N LEU A 590 23.96 -3.06 -30.99
CA LEU A 590 24.18 -3.19 -29.56
C LEU A 590 23.66 -1.93 -28.87
N MET A 591 22.58 -2.06 -28.09
CA MET A 591 21.90 -0.93 -27.47
C MET A 591 22.87 -0.06 -26.66
N ASP A 592 22.80 1.27 -26.88
CA ASP A 592 23.65 2.30 -26.27
C ASP A 592 25.18 2.18 -26.52
N TRP A 593 25.60 1.27 -27.42
CA TRP A 593 26.97 1.16 -27.90
C TRP A 593 27.10 1.61 -29.36
N GLY A 594 26.35 1.00 -30.27
CA GLY A 594 26.50 1.17 -31.72
C GLY A 594 26.24 -0.14 -32.47
N ASN A 595 26.53 -0.17 -33.78
CA ASN A 595 26.36 -1.39 -34.57
C ASN A 595 27.58 -2.30 -34.48
N ALA A 596 27.36 -3.59 -34.70
CA ALA A 596 28.38 -4.62 -34.82
C ALA A 596 27.99 -5.62 -35.91
N ILE A 597 28.97 -6.21 -36.58
CA ILE A 597 28.77 -7.26 -37.58
C ILE A 597 29.21 -8.58 -36.97
N VAL A 598 28.28 -9.54 -36.85
CA VAL A 598 28.59 -10.89 -36.37
C VAL A 598 29.17 -11.68 -37.53
N LYS A 599 30.44 -12.07 -37.44
CA LYS A 599 31.16 -12.78 -38.52
C LYS A 599 31.01 -14.28 -38.43
N GLU A 600 31.07 -14.83 -37.22
CA GLU A 600 31.04 -16.26 -36.98
C GLU A 600 30.07 -16.61 -35.84
N ILE A 601 29.39 -17.75 -36.00
CA ILE A 601 28.45 -18.31 -35.03
C ILE A 601 28.92 -19.70 -34.66
N GLN A 602 29.21 -19.91 -33.38
CA GLN A 602 29.60 -21.21 -32.83
C GLN A 602 28.36 -21.93 -32.31
N LYS A 603 28.25 -23.22 -32.62
CA LYS A 603 27.13 -24.07 -32.21
C LYS A 603 27.64 -25.36 -31.57
N ASP A 604 26.84 -25.92 -30.65
CA ASP A 604 27.06 -27.25 -30.09
C ASP A 604 26.53 -28.36 -31.03
N GLN A 605 26.63 -29.61 -30.56
CA GLN A 605 26.19 -30.80 -31.30
C GLN A 605 24.66 -30.83 -31.52
N ASP A 606 23.89 -30.16 -30.67
CA ASP A 606 22.44 -30.05 -30.74
C ASP A 606 21.99 -28.84 -31.58
N GLY A 607 22.94 -28.08 -32.14
CA GLY A 607 22.69 -26.90 -32.96
C GLY A 607 22.37 -25.62 -32.18
N ASN A 608 22.52 -25.62 -30.85
CA ASN A 608 22.33 -24.41 -30.03
C ASN A 608 23.55 -23.48 -30.18
N VAL A 609 23.31 -22.17 -30.16
CA VAL A 609 24.39 -21.18 -30.24
C VAL A 609 25.12 -21.10 -28.91
N THR A 610 26.44 -21.29 -28.94
CA THR A 610 27.32 -21.29 -27.75
C THR A 610 28.24 -20.07 -27.68
N GLY A 611 28.53 -19.45 -28.82
CA GLY A 611 29.42 -18.30 -28.91
C GLY A 611 29.27 -17.54 -30.22
N LEU A 612 29.62 -16.27 -30.20
CA LEU A 612 29.62 -15.40 -31.38
C LEU A 612 30.96 -14.66 -31.47
N ILE A 613 31.42 -14.44 -32.70
CA ILE A 613 32.60 -13.59 -32.98
C ILE A 613 32.15 -12.51 -33.96
N GLY A 614 32.48 -11.26 -33.65
CA GLY A 614 32.09 -10.12 -34.47
C GLY A 614 33.10 -8.99 -34.42
N VAL A 615 32.78 -7.92 -35.14
CA VAL A 615 33.54 -6.66 -35.19
C VAL A 615 32.59 -5.49 -34.98
N LEU A 616 33.08 -4.41 -34.37
CA LEU A 616 32.34 -3.16 -34.26
C LEU A 616 32.21 -2.49 -35.63
N HIS A 617 31.09 -1.79 -35.84
CA HIS A 617 30.82 -1.01 -37.04
C HIS A 617 30.12 0.28 -36.62
N LEU A 618 30.87 1.18 -35.97
CA LEU A 618 30.30 2.35 -35.28
C LEU A 618 29.84 3.45 -36.24
N GLU A 619 30.34 3.44 -37.48
CA GLU A 619 29.87 4.22 -38.61
C GLU A 619 28.52 3.74 -39.17
N GLY A 620 28.08 2.55 -38.77
CA GLY A 620 26.78 1.97 -39.11
C GLY A 620 25.60 2.76 -38.54
N SER A 621 24.41 2.50 -39.10
CA SER A 621 23.19 3.19 -38.69
C SER A 621 22.27 2.28 -37.88
N VAL A 622 21.88 2.72 -36.67
CA VAL A 622 20.89 2.03 -35.83
C VAL A 622 19.50 1.94 -36.50
N LYS A 623 19.26 2.74 -37.56
CA LYS A 623 18.01 2.71 -38.33
C LYS A 623 17.96 1.59 -39.37
N THR A 624 19.10 1.06 -39.82
CA THR A 624 19.17 0.07 -40.90
C THR A 624 19.16 -1.37 -40.39
N THR A 625 19.53 -1.60 -39.13
CA THR A 625 19.57 -2.95 -38.53
C THR A 625 18.20 -3.40 -38.05
N LYS A 626 17.85 -4.67 -38.31
CA LYS A 626 16.62 -5.29 -37.83
C LYS A 626 16.71 -5.69 -36.35
N LEU A 627 17.84 -6.27 -35.95
CA LEU A 627 18.05 -6.76 -34.59
C LEU A 627 18.68 -5.67 -33.71
N LYS A 628 18.04 -5.42 -32.57
CA LYS A 628 18.48 -4.47 -31.54
C LYS A 628 18.59 -5.20 -30.21
N LEU A 629 19.82 -5.43 -29.80
CA LEU A 629 20.19 -6.37 -28.76
C LEU A 629 20.60 -5.64 -27.49
N THR A 630 20.09 -6.12 -26.36
CA THR A 630 20.58 -5.73 -25.04
C THR A 630 21.72 -6.66 -24.64
N TRP A 631 22.70 -6.14 -23.91
CA TRP A 631 23.92 -6.87 -23.59
C TRP A 631 24.42 -6.52 -22.19
N LEU A 632 25.19 -7.42 -21.59
CA LEU A 632 25.93 -7.17 -20.36
C LEU A 632 27.43 -7.34 -20.59
N PRO A 633 28.30 -6.55 -19.94
CA PRO A 633 29.73 -6.75 -20.03
C PRO A 633 30.16 -8.09 -19.41
N PHE A 634 31.22 -8.68 -19.94
CA PHE A 634 31.88 -9.84 -19.32
C PHE A 634 32.77 -9.36 -18.16
N ILE A 635 32.19 -9.28 -16.96
CA ILE A 635 32.84 -8.84 -15.71
C ILE A 635 32.28 -9.61 -14.50
N ASP A 636 33.01 -9.60 -13.39
CA ASP A 636 32.61 -10.28 -12.14
C ASP A 636 31.58 -9.49 -11.31
N GLU A 637 31.35 -8.21 -11.65
CA GLU A 637 30.50 -7.30 -10.87
C GLU A 637 29.00 -7.40 -11.21
N LEU A 638 28.61 -8.30 -12.12
CA LEU A 638 27.20 -8.52 -12.45
C LEU A 638 26.39 -8.97 -11.22
N VAL A 639 25.08 -8.73 -11.25
CA VAL A 639 24.19 -9.01 -10.12
C VAL A 639 23.33 -10.22 -10.43
N ASN A 640 23.27 -11.18 -9.50
CA ASN A 640 22.36 -12.32 -9.62
C ASN A 640 20.91 -11.85 -9.41
N LEU A 641 20.01 -12.25 -10.31
CA LEU A 641 18.58 -11.95 -10.26
C LEU A 641 17.77 -13.26 -10.25
N THR A 642 16.66 -13.24 -9.53
CA THR A 642 15.54 -14.16 -9.69
C THR A 642 14.35 -13.37 -10.22
N LEU A 643 14.02 -13.58 -11.49
CA LEU A 643 12.83 -12.99 -12.11
C LEU A 643 11.64 -13.91 -11.83
N VAL A 644 10.56 -13.35 -11.29
CA VAL A 644 9.38 -14.13 -10.86
C VAL A 644 8.16 -13.70 -11.66
N ASP A 645 7.63 -14.62 -12.46
CA ASP A 645 6.37 -14.46 -13.18
C ASP A 645 5.24 -15.13 -12.40
N PHE A 646 4.06 -14.51 -12.43
CA PHE A 646 2.86 -15.00 -11.74
C PHE A 646 1.72 -15.23 -12.73
N ASP A 647 1.09 -16.40 -12.64
CA ASP A 647 -0.14 -16.74 -13.37
C ASP A 647 -1.36 -16.70 -12.41
N TYR A 648 -2.57 -16.82 -12.95
CA TYR A 648 -3.81 -16.82 -12.18
C TYR A 648 -3.94 -18.05 -11.28
N LEU A 649 -4.59 -17.88 -10.11
CA LEU A 649 -4.80 -18.97 -9.15
C LEU A 649 -5.81 -20.02 -9.62
N ILE A 650 -6.69 -19.66 -10.56
CA ILE A 650 -7.65 -20.56 -11.17
C ILE A 650 -7.55 -20.49 -12.70
N THR A 651 -7.90 -21.59 -13.37
CA THR A 651 -7.79 -21.74 -14.83
C THR A 651 -9.03 -21.28 -15.59
N LYS A 652 -10.18 -21.11 -14.91
CA LYS A 652 -11.43 -20.63 -15.51
C LYS A 652 -11.66 -19.13 -15.29
N LYS A 653 -12.22 -18.47 -16.31
CA LYS A 653 -12.58 -17.03 -16.26
C LYS A 653 -13.57 -16.72 -15.14
N LYS A 654 -14.57 -17.57 -14.95
CA LYS A 654 -15.62 -17.43 -13.94
C LYS A 654 -15.99 -18.81 -13.45
N LEU A 655 -16.27 -18.92 -12.15
CA LEU A 655 -16.85 -20.12 -11.56
C LEU A 655 -18.37 -20.06 -11.74
N GLU A 656 -18.96 -21.14 -12.24
CA GLU A 656 -20.42 -21.25 -12.35
C GLU A 656 -21.02 -21.80 -11.04
N GLU A 657 -22.33 -21.60 -10.88
CA GLU A 657 -23.05 -22.05 -9.68
C GLU A 657 -23.03 -23.58 -9.59
N GLY A 658 -22.69 -24.11 -8.42
CA GLY A 658 -22.54 -25.55 -8.19
C GLY A 658 -21.17 -26.14 -8.52
N GLU A 659 -20.28 -25.40 -9.19
CA GLU A 659 -18.91 -25.87 -9.44
C GLU A 659 -18.04 -25.81 -8.17
N ASP A 660 -17.26 -26.88 -7.93
CA ASP A 660 -16.19 -26.82 -6.95
C ASP A 660 -15.01 -26.03 -7.52
N PHE A 661 -14.55 -25.04 -6.76
CA PHE A 661 -13.41 -24.23 -7.18
C PHE A 661 -12.09 -25.01 -7.11
N MET A 662 -12.05 -26.11 -6.35
CA MET A 662 -10.86 -26.96 -6.23
C MET A 662 -10.49 -27.63 -7.56
N ASP A 663 -11.48 -27.92 -8.40
CA ASP A 663 -11.30 -28.59 -9.71
C ASP A 663 -10.62 -27.70 -10.75
N VAL A 664 -10.57 -26.39 -10.50
CA VAL A 664 -10.05 -25.40 -11.46
C VAL A 664 -8.85 -24.65 -10.92
N ILE A 665 -8.22 -25.14 -9.86
CA ILE A 665 -6.98 -24.58 -9.33
C ILE A 665 -5.88 -24.71 -10.39
N ASN A 666 -5.15 -23.62 -10.62
CA ASN A 666 -4.01 -23.67 -11.52
C ASN A 666 -2.82 -24.37 -10.82
N PRO A 667 -2.27 -25.46 -11.40
CA PRO A 667 -1.16 -26.19 -10.81
C PRO A 667 0.17 -25.41 -10.84
N CYS A 668 0.33 -24.46 -11.77
CA CYS A 668 1.55 -23.68 -11.94
C CYS A 668 1.22 -22.19 -12.01
N THR A 669 1.44 -21.49 -10.89
CA THR A 669 1.06 -20.08 -10.72
C THR A 669 2.24 -19.14 -10.49
N LYS A 670 3.44 -19.71 -10.39
CA LYS A 670 4.68 -18.98 -10.13
C LYS A 670 5.81 -19.65 -10.91
N LYS A 671 6.54 -18.87 -11.71
CA LYS A 671 7.72 -19.32 -12.44
C LYS A 671 8.90 -18.44 -12.07
N GLU A 672 10.01 -19.06 -11.69
CA GLU A 672 11.24 -18.35 -11.37
C GLU A 672 12.27 -18.58 -12.50
N THR A 673 12.88 -17.49 -12.96
CA THR A 673 13.91 -17.53 -14.00
C THR A 673 15.16 -16.82 -13.47
N LEU A 674 16.28 -17.54 -13.44
CA LEU A 674 17.56 -16.97 -13.02
C LEU A 674 18.14 -16.09 -14.12
N ALA A 675 18.67 -14.92 -13.76
CA ALA A 675 19.27 -13.98 -14.68
C ALA A 675 20.45 -13.24 -14.05
N TYR A 676 21.26 -12.60 -14.88
CA TYR A 676 22.26 -11.62 -14.47
C TYR A 676 21.77 -10.23 -14.84
N GLY A 677 21.91 -9.27 -13.93
CA GLY A 677 21.60 -7.86 -14.12
C GLY A 677 22.85 -7.00 -14.14
N ASP A 678 22.72 -5.80 -14.71
CA ASP A 678 23.78 -4.81 -14.67
C ASP A 678 24.12 -4.37 -13.23
N SER A 679 25.38 -3.99 -13.00
CA SER A 679 25.90 -3.67 -11.66
C SER A 679 25.18 -2.51 -10.96
N ASN A 680 24.52 -1.62 -11.69
CA ASN A 680 23.78 -0.50 -11.12
C ASN A 680 22.55 -0.96 -10.33
N MET A 681 22.07 -2.18 -10.57
CA MET A 681 20.92 -2.76 -9.86
C MET A 681 21.22 -3.04 -8.38
N ARG A 682 22.48 -2.99 -7.93
CA ARG A 682 22.85 -3.08 -6.50
C ARG A 682 22.22 -1.96 -5.65
N ASN A 683 21.85 -0.85 -6.28
CA ASN A 683 21.25 0.30 -5.61
C ASN A 683 19.71 0.24 -5.54
N LEU A 684 19.08 -0.78 -6.14
CA LEU A 684 17.62 -0.93 -6.10
C LEU A 684 17.15 -1.12 -4.66
N GLN A 685 16.06 -0.45 -4.32
CA GLN A 685 15.37 -0.57 -3.05
C GLN A 685 14.12 -1.43 -3.21
N ARG A 686 13.66 -1.99 -2.09
CA ARG A 686 12.40 -2.75 -2.06
C ARG A 686 11.25 -1.83 -2.50
N GLY A 687 10.48 -2.27 -3.49
CA GLY A 687 9.36 -1.53 -4.05
C GLY A 687 9.70 -0.70 -5.27
N ASP A 688 10.98 -0.54 -5.62
CA ASP A 688 11.38 0.13 -6.86
C ASP A 688 10.80 -0.60 -8.06
N ILE A 689 10.33 0.19 -9.03
CA ILE A 689 9.82 -0.32 -10.30
C ILE A 689 10.86 0.02 -11.36
N LEU A 690 11.20 -0.98 -12.17
CA LEU A 690 12.17 -0.88 -13.25
C LEU A 690 11.67 -1.59 -14.51
N GLN A 691 12.20 -1.19 -15.66
CA GLN A 691 12.02 -1.90 -16.91
C GLN A 691 13.32 -2.67 -17.18
N LEU A 692 13.21 -3.99 -17.31
CA LEU A 692 14.25 -4.78 -17.95
C LEU A 692 14.02 -4.72 -19.45
N GLU A 693 14.93 -4.06 -20.18
CA GLU A 693 14.78 -3.87 -21.62
C GLU A 693 14.58 -5.22 -22.33
N ARG A 694 13.61 -5.28 -23.25
CA ARG A 694 13.15 -6.49 -23.95
C ARG A 694 12.53 -7.59 -23.07
N LYS A 695 12.48 -7.46 -21.75
CA LYS A 695 11.90 -8.46 -20.82
C LYS A 695 10.60 -8.01 -20.15
N GLY A 696 10.41 -6.70 -19.94
CA GLY A 696 9.17 -6.16 -19.37
C GLY A 696 9.41 -5.29 -18.14
N TYR A 697 8.36 -5.11 -17.34
CA TYR A 697 8.39 -4.28 -16.14
C TYR A 697 8.44 -5.17 -14.90
N PHE A 698 9.19 -4.73 -13.90
CA PHE A 698 9.41 -5.48 -12.67
C PHE A 698 9.35 -4.57 -11.46
N ARG A 699 8.90 -5.12 -10.33
CA ARG A 699 9.03 -4.52 -9.00
C ARG A 699 10.08 -5.29 -8.20
N CYS A 700 11.00 -4.59 -7.55
CA CYS A 700 11.96 -5.19 -6.65
C CYS A 700 11.27 -5.66 -5.35
N ASP A 701 11.16 -6.97 -5.14
CA ASP A 701 10.58 -7.52 -3.91
C ASP A 701 11.65 -7.79 -2.85
N ALA A 702 12.85 -8.20 -3.26
CA ALA A 702 14.03 -8.31 -2.40
C ALA A 702 15.23 -7.61 -3.07
N PRO A 703 15.79 -6.55 -2.45
CA PRO A 703 16.91 -5.80 -3.00
C PRO A 703 18.24 -6.54 -2.83
N PHE A 704 19.31 -5.96 -3.35
CA PHE A 704 20.65 -6.53 -3.20
C PHE A 704 21.10 -6.49 -1.74
N ILE A 705 21.49 -7.64 -1.20
CA ILE A 705 22.08 -7.74 0.15
C ILE A 705 23.55 -8.14 0.06
N ARG A 706 23.85 -9.19 -0.72
CA ARG A 706 25.20 -9.71 -0.95
C ARG A 706 25.20 -10.60 -2.20
N ALA A 707 26.37 -10.85 -2.79
CA ALA A 707 26.49 -11.63 -4.04
C ALA A 707 25.84 -13.03 -3.99
N SER A 708 25.83 -13.67 -2.80
CA SER A 708 25.23 -14.99 -2.61
C SER A 708 23.69 -15.00 -2.57
N LYS A 709 23.04 -13.83 -2.49
CA LYS A 709 21.58 -13.71 -2.46
C LYS A 709 21.13 -12.90 -3.68
N PRO A 710 20.34 -13.49 -4.60
CA PRO A 710 19.88 -12.78 -5.77
C PRO A 710 18.90 -11.67 -5.39
N ILE A 711 18.87 -10.60 -6.20
CA ILE A 711 17.74 -9.66 -6.19
C ILE A 711 16.50 -10.40 -6.70
N VAL A 712 15.38 -10.27 -6.02
CA VAL A 712 14.11 -10.86 -6.46
C VAL A 712 13.25 -9.79 -7.12
N LEU A 713 12.89 -10.01 -8.38
CA LEU A 713 12.11 -9.09 -9.19
C LEU A 713 10.77 -9.74 -9.58
N PHE A 714 9.67 -9.12 -9.18
CA PHE A 714 8.32 -9.57 -9.52
C PHE A 714 7.85 -8.93 -10.80
N ALA A 715 7.45 -9.74 -11.78
CA ALA A 715 6.95 -9.27 -13.06
C ALA A 715 5.63 -8.49 -12.88
N ILE A 716 5.60 -7.28 -13.43
CA ILE A 716 4.41 -6.44 -13.52
C ILE A 716 3.80 -6.66 -14.91
N PRO A 717 2.55 -7.15 -14.99
CA PRO A 717 1.91 -7.36 -16.29
C PRO A 717 1.74 -6.04 -17.05
N ASP A 718 1.82 -6.12 -18.37
CA ASP A 718 1.81 -4.96 -19.26
C ASP A 718 0.50 -4.81 -20.06
N GLY A 719 -0.47 -5.68 -19.77
CA GLY A 719 -1.80 -5.73 -20.39
C GLY A 719 -1.88 -6.49 -21.71
N ARG A 720 -0.79 -7.09 -22.19
CA ARG A 720 -0.81 -8.00 -23.33
C ARG A 720 -0.90 -9.44 -22.83
N GLN A 721 -1.75 -10.25 -23.47
CA GLN A 721 -1.72 -11.69 -23.25
C GLN A 721 -0.33 -12.20 -23.64
N GLN A 722 0.40 -12.78 -22.70
CA GLN A 722 1.55 -13.60 -23.03
C GLN A 722 1.02 -14.80 -23.82
N THR A 723 1.34 -14.88 -25.11
CA THR A 723 1.19 -16.11 -25.87
C THR A 723 2.00 -17.18 -25.13
N LYS A 724 1.29 -18.15 -24.55
CA LYS A 724 1.89 -19.27 -23.82
C LYS A 724 2.86 -20.07 -24.70
#